data_AF-W1PVW2-F1
#
_entry.id   AF-W1PVW2-F1
#
_cell.length_a   1.000
_cell.length_b   1.000
_cell.length_c   1.000
_cell.angle_alpha   90.00
_cell.angle_beta   90.00
_cell.angle_gamma   90.00
#
_symmetry.space_group_name_H-M   'P 1'
#
loop_
_entity.id
_entity.type
_entity.pdbx_description
1 polymer ?
#
loop_
_entity_poly.entity_id
_entity_poly.type
_entity_poly.pdbx_seq_one_letter_code
_entity_poly.pdbx_strand_id
1 'polypeptide(L)'
;MPFSGMTYDTPSVNGDSMRMRNSSVSSADSTPLHNAFGNSNADDYDSDGSNFAPTPRTLSMSVPPELAGAVPLLDRFQVEGFLRAMQKQIQSAGKRGFFSKRSVGPQIREKFTLEDMLCFQKEPIPTSLLRISSDMVSRAVKLFQVVLKYMGVDASDKVSPLSMEDQIDLVSKLYKQTLKRSELRDELFVQISKQTRNNPERHCLLKAWELMYLCASAMPPNKDIGGYLSEYVHSVAHEANSDPEVQTLALNTWNALKRSVKAGPRHTIPGREEIEALLTGRKLTTIVFFLDETFEEISYDMTTTVAEAIEELAGIIKLSAYTTFSLFECRKLVTGSKSLDNGNEEYIGLDDNKYIGDLLAEFRAEKDRSKGDILHCKLSFKKRLFRESDEAVVDPMFVQLSYVQLQHDYVLGNYPVGRDDAAQLSALQILVEMGFINSPETHSDWTSLLERFLPRQIAMTRGKRDWETDIISRYRSMEHLSKDDARQQFLRILRNLPYGNSVFFGVRKIEDPIGLLPGRIILGINKRGVHFFRPVPKEYLHSAELRDIMQFGSSNIAVFFKMRVAGVLHIFQFGTKQGEEVCVALQTHINDVMLRRYSKARSTASGSLQGDLCQNVKAPGLDIYEKRVQELSKELQDSKKKCRTENFPNFCTSYFSSFFNQE
;
A
#
# COMPACT_ATOMS: atom_id res chain seq x y z
N MET A 1 -7.40 -60.80 -6.38
CA MET A 1 -8.64 -61.03 -7.14
C MET A 1 -9.14 -59.69 -7.67
N PRO A 2 -9.14 -59.48 -8.99
CA PRO A 2 -9.53 -58.22 -9.63
C PRO A 2 -10.92 -58.31 -10.30
N PHE A 3 -11.57 -57.17 -10.51
CA PHE A 3 -12.67 -56.98 -11.48
C PHE A 3 -12.40 -55.63 -12.17
N SER A 4 -11.99 -55.66 -13.45
CA SER A 4 -12.80 -55.36 -14.65
C SER A 4 -13.15 -53.86 -14.76
N GLY A 5 -12.78 -53.06 -15.77
CA GLY A 5 -12.49 -53.33 -17.18
C GLY A 5 -13.72 -52.99 -18.02
N MET A 6 -13.77 -51.81 -18.65
CA MET A 6 -14.60 -51.52 -19.83
C MET A 6 -14.00 -50.37 -20.67
N THR A 7 -13.84 -50.68 -21.95
CA THR A 7 -13.45 -49.86 -23.11
C THR A 7 -14.69 -49.41 -23.91
N TYR A 8 -14.44 -48.66 -25.00
CA TYR A 8 -15.33 -48.22 -26.10
C TYR A 8 -16.04 -46.87 -25.86
N ASP A 9 -16.16 -45.92 -26.79
CA ASP A 9 -15.89 -45.86 -28.23
C ASP A 9 -15.80 -44.39 -28.71
N THR A 10 -15.05 -44.14 -29.78
CA THR A 10 -15.15 -42.96 -30.65
C THR A 10 -16.41 -43.01 -31.53
N PRO A 11 -16.89 -41.87 -32.04
CA PRO A 11 -16.88 -41.74 -33.49
C PRO A 11 -16.49 -40.35 -34.01
N SER A 12 -15.96 -40.37 -35.23
CA SER A 12 -15.61 -39.24 -36.10
C SER A 12 -16.66 -39.03 -37.21
N VAL A 13 -16.69 -37.82 -37.78
CA VAL A 13 -16.88 -37.45 -39.22
C VAL A 13 -18.09 -36.57 -39.60
N ASN A 14 -17.74 -35.44 -40.26
CA ASN A 14 -18.44 -34.54 -41.22
C ASN A 14 -19.61 -33.65 -40.73
N GLY A 15 -19.79 -32.40 -41.20
CA GLY A 15 -19.16 -31.62 -42.28
C GLY A 15 -19.92 -30.29 -42.51
N ASP A 16 -19.31 -29.42 -43.31
CA ASP A 16 -19.78 -28.15 -43.96
C ASP A 16 -19.80 -26.84 -43.14
N SER A 17 -18.91 -25.86 -43.43
CA SER A 17 -18.88 -24.88 -44.56
C SER A 17 -19.89 -23.74 -44.32
N MET A 18 -19.67 -22.42 -44.44
CA MET A 18 -18.85 -21.56 -45.32
C MET A 18 -19.09 -20.12 -44.78
N ARG A 19 -18.10 -19.23 -44.65
CA ARG A 19 -17.91 -18.06 -45.55
C ARG A 19 -16.73 -17.19 -45.07
N MET A 20 -15.67 -17.22 -45.85
CA MET A 20 -14.69 -16.14 -46.01
C MET A 20 -15.17 -15.20 -47.13
N ARG A 21 -14.90 -13.89 -47.00
CA ARG A 21 -14.69 -13.01 -48.16
C ARG A 21 -13.60 -11.98 -47.86
N ASN A 22 -12.48 -12.17 -48.55
CA ASN A 22 -11.45 -11.19 -48.90
C ASN A 22 -11.91 -10.35 -50.09
N SER A 23 -11.35 -9.13 -50.19
CA SER A 23 -10.85 -8.43 -51.41
C SER A 23 -10.99 -6.92 -51.22
N SER A 24 -10.14 -6.00 -51.67
CA SER A 24 -8.79 -6.00 -52.23
C SER A 24 -8.44 -4.54 -52.58
N VAL A 25 -7.15 -4.24 -52.49
CA VAL A 25 -6.35 -3.11 -52.99
C VAL A 25 -6.80 -2.46 -54.30
N SER A 26 -6.68 -1.13 -54.40
CA SER A 26 -6.11 -0.46 -55.58
C SER A 26 -5.55 0.92 -55.24
N SER A 27 -4.40 1.21 -55.83
CA SER A 27 -3.50 2.35 -55.72
C SER A 27 -3.39 3.06 -57.07
N ALA A 28 -3.24 4.38 -57.11
CA ALA A 28 -2.61 5.09 -58.23
C ALA A 28 -2.14 6.50 -57.83
N ASP A 29 -0.83 6.71 -57.96
CA ASP A 29 -0.12 7.99 -57.99
C ASP A 29 -0.43 8.83 -59.24
N SER A 30 -0.29 10.15 -59.14
CA SER A 30 0.55 10.94 -60.07
C SER A 30 0.56 12.44 -59.72
N THR A 31 1.77 12.97 -59.59
CA THR A 31 2.15 14.39 -59.60
C THR A 31 2.08 14.99 -61.02
N PRO A 32 2.15 16.33 -61.17
CA PRO A 32 3.43 16.90 -61.61
C PRO A 32 3.82 18.25 -60.97
N LEU A 33 5.14 18.48 -60.99
CA LEU A 33 5.88 19.72 -60.69
C LEU A 33 5.76 20.77 -61.82
N HIS A 34 5.89 22.06 -61.50
CA HIS A 34 6.85 23.00 -62.13
C HIS A 34 6.85 24.41 -61.48
N ASN A 35 8.06 24.87 -61.10
CA ASN A 35 8.73 26.19 -61.30
C ASN A 35 7.89 27.49 -61.33
N ALA A 36 8.31 28.67 -60.86
CA ALA A 36 9.64 29.27 -60.61
C ALA A 36 9.46 30.72 -60.07
N PHE A 37 10.50 31.29 -59.42
CA PHE A 37 10.95 32.72 -59.34
C PHE A 37 9.92 33.88 -59.25
N GLY A 38 10.04 34.95 -58.47
CA GLY A 38 11.09 35.53 -57.63
C GLY A 38 10.72 36.99 -57.25
N ASN A 39 11.41 37.53 -56.24
CA ASN A 39 11.72 38.93 -55.93
C ASN A 39 10.66 40.05 -55.71
N SER A 40 10.73 40.59 -54.48
CA SER A 40 11.01 41.99 -54.07
C SER A 40 9.94 43.10 -54.10
N ASN A 41 9.87 43.75 -52.92
CA ASN A 41 9.71 45.18 -52.60
C ASN A 41 8.32 45.85 -52.54
N ALA A 42 8.01 46.26 -51.30
CA ALA A 42 7.70 47.62 -50.83
C ALA A 42 6.31 48.27 -51.04
N ASP A 43 5.92 48.95 -49.96
CA ASP A 43 5.01 50.10 -49.80
C ASP A 43 3.50 49.87 -49.52
N ASP A 44 3.18 50.12 -48.23
CA ASP A 44 2.09 50.93 -47.63
C ASP A 44 0.79 51.15 -48.43
N TYR A 45 -0.37 50.83 -47.81
CA TYR A 45 -1.59 51.67 -47.72
C TYR A 45 -2.72 50.95 -46.96
N ASP A 46 -3.34 51.67 -46.02
CA ASP A 46 -4.51 51.32 -45.21
C ASP A 46 -5.78 50.99 -46.02
N SER A 47 -6.62 50.07 -45.51
CA SER A 47 -8.02 50.31 -45.09
C SER A 47 -8.94 49.08 -45.22
N ASP A 48 -9.52 48.70 -44.08
CA ASP A 48 -10.78 47.99 -43.79
C ASP A 48 -11.38 46.99 -44.80
N GLY A 49 -11.37 45.71 -44.39
CA GLY A 49 -12.17 44.64 -45.00
C GLY A 49 -12.39 43.50 -44.03
N SER A 50 -13.53 43.53 -43.34
CA SER A 50 -14.00 42.57 -42.35
C SER A 50 -14.11 41.12 -42.88
N ASN A 51 -13.47 40.18 -42.17
CA ASN A 51 -13.85 38.77 -42.16
C ASN A 51 -13.43 38.13 -40.84
N PHE A 52 -14.34 38.16 -39.85
CA PHE A 52 -14.21 37.41 -38.61
C PHE A 52 -14.31 35.90 -38.90
N ALA A 53 -13.22 35.18 -38.64
CA ALA A 53 -13.28 33.77 -38.27
C ALA A 53 -14.01 33.62 -36.91
N PRO A 54 -14.77 32.54 -36.66
CA PRO A 54 -15.51 32.40 -35.41
C PRO A 54 -14.54 32.10 -34.26
N THR A 55 -14.30 33.08 -33.39
CA THR A 55 -13.66 32.86 -32.09
C THR A 55 -14.56 32.01 -31.17
N PRO A 56 -14.00 31.13 -30.32
CA PRO A 56 -14.76 30.41 -29.32
C PRO A 56 -15.46 31.41 -28.39
N ARG A 57 -16.73 31.16 -28.05
CA ARG A 57 -17.48 31.97 -27.10
C ARG A 57 -16.74 32.01 -25.76
N THR A 58 -16.12 33.14 -25.44
CA THR A 58 -15.49 33.40 -24.14
C THR A 58 -16.55 33.53 -23.06
N LEU A 59 -16.58 32.58 -22.12
CA LEU A 59 -17.24 32.72 -20.83
C LEU A 59 -16.57 33.89 -20.10
N SER A 60 -17.28 35.00 -19.90
CA SER A 60 -16.83 36.11 -19.05
C SER A 60 -16.98 35.69 -17.59
N MET A 61 -15.90 35.20 -16.99
CA MET A 61 -15.88 34.66 -15.64
C MET A 61 -15.29 35.68 -14.66
N SER A 62 -16.13 36.52 -14.05
CA SER A 62 -15.76 37.08 -12.74
C SER A 62 -16.00 35.99 -11.71
N VAL A 63 -15.04 35.08 -11.56
CA VAL A 63 -15.10 34.04 -10.50
C VAL A 63 -14.76 34.71 -9.17
N PRO A 64 -15.61 34.58 -8.13
CA PRO A 64 -15.26 35.07 -6.79
C PRO A 64 -13.91 34.50 -6.35
N PRO A 65 -13.11 35.23 -5.53
CA PRO A 65 -11.84 34.73 -5.03
C PRO A 65 -11.94 33.34 -4.38
N GLU A 66 -13.05 33.05 -3.70
CA GLU A 66 -13.36 31.77 -3.05
C GLU A 66 -13.57 30.57 -4.01
N LEU A 67 -13.73 30.85 -5.30
CA LEU A 67 -13.90 29.86 -6.36
C LEU A 67 -12.73 29.86 -7.35
N ALA A 68 -11.67 30.62 -7.09
CA ALA A 68 -10.49 30.69 -7.96
C ALA A 68 -9.88 29.31 -8.26
N GLY A 69 -9.81 28.43 -7.25
CA GLY A 69 -9.35 27.05 -7.40
C GLY A 69 -10.21 26.18 -8.34
N ALA A 70 -11.46 26.58 -8.63
CA ALA A 70 -12.34 25.88 -9.56
C ALA A 70 -12.17 26.33 -11.02
N VAL A 71 -11.46 27.43 -11.29
CA VAL A 71 -11.25 27.97 -12.64
C VAL A 71 -10.65 26.94 -13.61
N PRO A 72 -9.62 26.15 -13.23
CA PRO A 72 -9.08 25.11 -14.11
C PRO A 72 -10.06 23.95 -14.38
N LEU A 73 -11.15 23.86 -13.62
CA LEU A 73 -12.10 22.74 -13.64
C LEU A 73 -13.45 23.11 -14.28
N LEU A 74 -13.60 24.34 -14.80
CA LEU A 74 -14.88 24.84 -15.35
C LEU A 74 -15.49 23.90 -16.40
N ASP A 75 -14.67 23.28 -17.25
CA ASP A 75 -15.12 22.35 -18.27
C ASP A 75 -15.69 21.04 -17.70
N ARG A 76 -15.34 20.67 -16.47
CA ARG A 76 -15.88 19.49 -15.78
C ARG A 76 -17.25 19.76 -15.18
N PHE A 77 -17.59 21.01 -14.89
CA PHE A 77 -18.92 21.38 -14.40
C PHE A 77 -19.92 21.53 -15.55
N GLN A 78 -21.18 21.16 -15.32
CA GLN A 78 -22.26 21.32 -16.31
C GLN A 78 -23.12 22.57 -16.03
N VAL A 79 -22.50 23.69 -15.69
CA VAL A 79 -23.14 24.95 -15.22
C VAL A 79 -24.40 25.31 -16.01
N GLU A 80 -24.30 25.50 -17.33
CA GLU A 80 -25.45 25.85 -18.16
C GLU A 80 -26.53 24.76 -18.20
N GLY A 81 -26.13 23.49 -18.35
CA GLY A 81 -27.05 22.37 -18.44
C GLY A 81 -27.85 22.18 -17.15
N PHE A 82 -27.16 22.25 -16.01
CA PHE A 82 -27.72 22.16 -14.68
C PHE A 82 -28.70 23.30 -14.40
N LEU A 83 -28.26 24.56 -14.54
CA LEU A 83 -29.08 25.72 -14.16
C LEU A 83 -30.32 25.86 -15.05
N ARG A 84 -30.23 25.50 -16.34
CA ARG A 84 -31.42 25.39 -17.21
C ARG A 84 -32.38 24.29 -16.76
N ALA A 85 -31.87 23.13 -16.37
CA ALA A 85 -32.70 22.03 -15.87
C ALA A 85 -33.37 22.41 -14.54
N MET A 86 -32.67 23.12 -13.67
CA MET A 86 -33.17 23.60 -12.39
C MET A 86 -34.27 24.65 -12.58
N GLN A 87 -34.08 25.62 -13.48
CA GLN A 87 -35.10 26.61 -13.81
C GLN A 87 -36.38 25.95 -14.36
N LYS A 88 -36.24 24.92 -15.20
CA LYS A 88 -37.39 24.13 -15.68
C LYS A 88 -38.09 23.38 -14.54
N GLN A 89 -37.35 22.79 -13.62
CA GLN A 89 -37.92 22.10 -12.45
C GLN A 89 -38.73 23.07 -11.58
N ILE A 90 -38.20 24.26 -11.27
CA ILE A 90 -38.90 25.30 -10.51
C ILE A 90 -40.19 25.74 -11.23
N GLN A 91 -40.11 26.00 -12.54
CA GLN A 91 -41.28 26.39 -13.35
C GLN A 91 -42.35 25.28 -13.41
N SER A 92 -41.94 24.01 -13.36
CA SER A 92 -42.87 22.87 -13.37
C SER A 92 -43.54 22.63 -12.01
N ALA A 93 -42.84 22.90 -10.90
CA ALA A 93 -43.36 22.78 -9.55
C ALA A 93 -44.35 23.91 -9.19
N GLY A 94 -44.21 25.09 -9.81
CA GLY A 94 -45.06 26.27 -9.58
C GLY A 94 -46.49 26.24 -10.16
N LYS A 95 -47.02 25.09 -10.61
CA LYS A 95 -48.35 24.98 -11.27
C LYS A 95 -49.52 24.59 -10.33
N ARG A 96 -49.48 25.00 -9.06
CA ARG A 96 -50.67 25.12 -8.21
C ARG A 96 -50.59 26.41 -7.38
N GLY A 97 -50.84 27.54 -8.02
CA GLY A 97 -50.93 28.84 -7.37
C GLY A 97 -51.46 29.88 -8.35
N PHE A 98 -52.55 30.53 -7.98
CA PHE A 98 -53.37 31.44 -8.79
C PHE A 98 -52.58 32.58 -9.47
N PHE A 99 -52.99 32.91 -10.71
CA PHE A 99 -52.71 34.13 -11.48
C PHE A 99 -51.48 34.98 -11.11
N SER A 100 -50.45 34.96 -11.95
CA SER A 100 -49.61 36.15 -12.15
C SER A 100 -49.41 36.43 -13.64
N LYS A 101 -49.81 37.63 -14.05
CA LYS A 101 -49.77 38.14 -15.42
C LYS A 101 -48.33 38.12 -15.94
N ARG A 102 -48.14 37.65 -17.18
CA ARG A 102 -46.89 37.84 -17.93
C ARG A 102 -46.59 39.34 -18.04
N SER A 103 -45.47 39.80 -17.48
CA SER A 103 -44.83 41.04 -17.93
C SER A 103 -43.99 40.71 -19.17
N VAL A 104 -44.31 41.38 -20.27
CA VAL A 104 -43.51 41.38 -21.50
C VAL A 104 -42.48 42.50 -21.37
N GLY A 105 -41.26 42.14 -21.01
CA GLY A 105 -40.07 43.00 -21.09
C GLY A 105 -38.93 42.24 -21.77
N PRO A 106 -37.89 42.94 -22.28
CA PRO A 106 -36.77 42.29 -22.94
C PRO A 106 -36.08 41.36 -21.94
N GLN A 107 -36.09 40.06 -22.21
CA GLN A 107 -35.42 39.05 -21.40
C GLN A 107 -33.90 39.27 -21.52
N ILE A 108 -33.31 40.04 -20.61
CA ILE A 108 -31.88 39.98 -20.36
C ILE A 108 -31.60 38.51 -20.03
N ARG A 109 -30.86 37.79 -20.88
CA ARG A 109 -30.41 36.43 -20.57
C ARG A 109 -29.56 36.53 -19.31
N GLU A 110 -30.13 36.16 -18.16
CA GLU A 110 -29.37 35.98 -16.92
C GLU A 110 -28.19 35.05 -17.23
N LYS A 111 -26.98 35.55 -16.98
CA LYS A 111 -25.75 34.80 -17.21
C LYS A 111 -25.56 33.86 -16.02
N PHE A 112 -25.73 32.57 -16.25
CA PHE A 112 -25.51 31.52 -15.25
C PHE A 112 -24.05 31.45 -14.80
N THR A 113 -23.80 31.47 -13.49
CA THR A 113 -22.46 31.38 -12.89
C THR A 113 -22.20 30.04 -12.20
N LEU A 114 -20.93 29.72 -11.96
CA LEU A 114 -20.54 28.56 -11.16
C LEU A 114 -21.02 28.69 -9.71
N GLU A 115 -21.03 29.90 -9.17
CA GLU A 115 -21.50 30.21 -7.84
C GLU A 115 -22.98 29.87 -7.68
N ASP A 116 -23.84 30.26 -8.64
CA ASP A 116 -25.27 29.91 -8.64
C ASP A 116 -25.48 28.39 -8.56
N MET A 117 -24.62 27.62 -9.24
CA MET A 117 -24.69 26.16 -9.23
C MET A 117 -24.17 25.55 -7.92
N LEU A 118 -23.23 26.18 -7.22
CA LEU A 118 -22.59 25.65 -6.01
C LEU A 118 -23.14 26.21 -4.70
N CYS A 119 -24.25 26.96 -4.73
CA CYS A 119 -24.95 27.39 -3.52
C CYS A 119 -25.93 26.33 -2.99
N PHE A 120 -26.18 26.32 -1.69
CA PHE A 120 -27.14 25.45 -1.02
C PHE A 120 -28.51 25.45 -1.72
N GLN A 121 -29.14 24.27 -1.78
CA GLN A 121 -30.53 24.15 -2.21
C GLN A 121 -31.29 23.12 -1.37
N LYS A 122 -32.60 23.37 -1.17
CA LYS A 122 -33.49 22.48 -0.44
C LYS A 122 -34.06 21.35 -1.31
N GLU A 123 -34.31 21.65 -2.58
CA GLU A 123 -34.93 20.70 -3.53
C GLU A 123 -33.91 19.72 -4.14
N PRO A 124 -34.32 18.50 -4.52
CA PRO A 124 -33.46 17.57 -5.25
C PRO A 124 -32.90 18.17 -6.55
N ILE A 125 -31.65 17.87 -6.88
CA ILE A 125 -31.04 18.27 -8.15
C ILE A 125 -31.74 17.62 -9.36
N PRO A 126 -31.91 18.34 -10.49
CA PRO A 126 -32.52 17.80 -11.71
C PRO A 126 -31.57 16.89 -12.52
N THR A 127 -30.27 17.10 -12.38
CA THR A 127 -29.18 16.40 -13.09
C THR A 127 -27.90 16.52 -12.24
N SER A 128 -26.82 15.83 -12.61
CA SER A 128 -25.53 15.93 -11.90
C SER A 128 -24.91 17.33 -11.98
N LEU A 129 -23.99 17.65 -11.07
CA LEU A 129 -23.22 18.91 -11.06
C LEU A 129 -22.01 18.82 -11.99
N LEU A 130 -21.39 17.65 -12.05
CA LEU A 130 -20.29 17.32 -12.95
C LEU A 130 -20.81 16.70 -14.24
N ARG A 131 -20.06 16.89 -15.33
CA ARG A 131 -20.22 16.16 -16.58
C ARG A 131 -19.75 14.72 -16.37
N ILE A 132 -20.71 13.83 -16.11
CA ILE A 132 -20.52 12.40 -15.92
C ILE A 132 -21.25 11.60 -17.00
N SER A 133 -20.97 10.31 -17.08
CA SER A 133 -21.66 9.43 -18.03
C SER A 133 -23.18 9.40 -17.81
N SER A 134 -23.95 9.31 -18.89
CA SER A 134 -25.42 9.43 -18.84
C SER A 134 -26.10 8.34 -17.98
N ASP A 135 -25.49 7.16 -17.88
CA ASP A 135 -25.95 6.05 -17.03
C ASP A 135 -25.77 6.34 -15.53
N MET A 136 -24.88 7.26 -15.17
CA MET A 136 -24.59 7.65 -13.78
C MET A 136 -25.43 8.84 -13.31
N VAL A 137 -25.99 9.66 -14.22
CA VAL A 137 -26.80 10.85 -13.87
C VAL A 137 -27.97 10.52 -12.93
N SER A 138 -28.71 9.44 -13.23
CA SER A 138 -29.83 9.03 -12.36
C SER A 138 -29.37 8.61 -10.96
N ARG A 139 -28.15 8.09 -10.83
CA ARG A 139 -27.54 7.75 -9.53
C ARG A 139 -27.07 9.01 -8.82
N ALA A 140 -26.50 9.98 -9.52
CA ALA A 140 -26.11 11.27 -8.95
C ALA A 140 -27.30 12.02 -8.33
N VAL A 141 -28.46 12.03 -9.01
CA VAL A 141 -29.69 12.62 -8.46
C VAL A 141 -30.13 11.90 -7.18
N LYS A 142 -30.06 10.56 -7.16
CA LYS A 142 -30.36 9.75 -5.96
C LYS A 142 -29.35 9.97 -4.83
N LEU A 143 -28.07 10.18 -5.12
CA LEU A 143 -27.06 10.54 -4.11
C LEU A 143 -27.44 11.84 -3.41
N PHE A 144 -27.83 12.86 -4.18
CA PHE A 144 -28.23 14.14 -3.61
C PHE A 144 -29.45 14.04 -2.70
N GLN A 145 -30.43 13.20 -3.06
CA GLN A 145 -31.58 12.92 -2.18
C GLN A 145 -31.16 12.29 -0.85
N VAL A 146 -30.16 11.40 -0.87
CA VAL A 146 -29.60 10.83 0.36
C VAL A 146 -28.86 11.90 1.18
N VAL A 147 -28.12 12.81 0.53
CA VAL A 147 -27.47 13.97 1.18
C VAL A 147 -28.51 14.87 1.87
N LEU A 148 -29.57 15.27 1.16
CA LEU A 148 -30.66 16.08 1.72
C LEU A 148 -31.32 15.40 2.92
N LYS A 149 -31.60 14.10 2.81
CA LYS A 149 -32.19 13.30 3.89
C LYS A 149 -31.26 13.24 5.11
N TYR A 150 -29.95 13.04 4.91
CA TYR A 150 -28.97 13.01 5.99
C TYR A 150 -28.87 14.36 6.72
N MET A 151 -28.89 15.46 5.96
CA MET A 151 -28.85 16.81 6.49
C MET A 151 -30.12 17.22 7.26
N GLY A 152 -31.21 16.45 7.13
CA GLY A 152 -32.48 16.77 7.76
C GLY A 152 -33.22 17.94 7.10
N VAL A 153 -32.96 18.22 5.81
CA VAL A 153 -33.63 19.32 5.09
C VAL A 153 -35.15 19.16 5.06
N ASP A 154 -35.63 17.92 4.95
CA ASP A 154 -37.07 17.58 4.99
C ASP A 154 -37.62 17.39 6.42
N ALA A 155 -36.77 17.45 7.45
CA ALA A 155 -37.14 17.19 8.84
C ALA A 155 -37.58 18.45 9.60
N SER A 156 -37.58 19.62 8.95
CA SER A 156 -38.13 20.86 9.52
C SER A 156 -39.58 20.71 10.01
N ASP A 157 -40.34 19.74 9.47
CA ASP A 157 -41.73 19.43 9.87
C ASP A 157 -41.84 18.21 10.83
N LYS A 158 -40.73 17.56 11.19
CA LYS A 158 -40.71 16.36 12.05
C LYS A 158 -40.15 16.65 13.44
N VAL A 159 -40.85 16.17 14.46
CA VAL A 159 -40.57 16.42 15.89
C VAL A 159 -39.31 15.73 16.42
N SER A 160 -38.74 14.74 15.70
CA SER A 160 -37.58 13.97 16.17
C SER A 160 -36.39 14.00 15.20
N PRO A 161 -35.15 14.20 15.69
CA PRO A 161 -33.94 14.10 14.87
C PRO A 161 -33.78 12.69 14.29
N LEU A 162 -33.02 12.57 13.18
CA LEU A 162 -32.68 11.28 12.59
C LEU A 162 -31.98 10.38 13.62
N SER A 163 -32.43 9.14 13.75
CA SER A 163 -31.77 8.17 14.62
C SER A 163 -30.34 7.89 14.14
N MET A 164 -29.48 7.48 15.06
CA MET A 164 -28.10 7.10 14.71
C MET A 164 -28.07 5.94 13.72
N GLU A 165 -29.01 4.99 13.84
CA GLU A 165 -29.23 3.90 12.87
C GLU A 165 -29.45 4.44 11.46
N ASP A 166 -30.42 5.35 11.31
CA ASP A 166 -30.78 5.92 10.01
C ASP A 166 -29.61 6.69 9.40
N GLN A 167 -28.84 7.42 10.21
CA GLN A 167 -27.64 8.13 9.77
C GLN A 167 -26.60 7.15 9.20
N ILE A 168 -26.29 6.08 9.93
CA ILE A 168 -25.34 5.05 9.50
C ILE A 168 -25.81 4.35 8.22
N ASP A 169 -27.10 4.06 8.10
CA ASP A 169 -27.71 3.46 6.92
C ASP A 169 -27.61 4.35 5.68
N LEU A 170 -27.82 5.66 5.84
CA LEU A 170 -27.69 6.63 4.75
C LEU A 170 -26.23 6.74 4.29
N VAL A 171 -25.28 6.80 5.22
CA VAL A 171 -23.83 6.82 4.92
C VAL A 171 -23.42 5.53 4.19
N SER A 172 -23.86 4.38 4.68
CA SER A 172 -23.59 3.07 4.04
C SER A 172 -24.15 3.00 2.62
N LYS A 173 -25.32 3.60 2.36
CA LYS A 173 -25.90 3.71 1.00
C LYS A 173 -25.03 4.58 0.09
N LEU A 174 -24.48 5.69 0.59
CA LEU A 174 -23.56 6.53 -0.17
C LEU A 174 -22.29 5.74 -0.54
N TYR A 175 -21.61 5.14 0.45
CA TYR A 175 -20.39 4.35 0.24
C TYR A 175 -20.57 3.22 -0.78
N LYS A 176 -21.71 2.52 -0.74
CA LYS A 176 -22.03 1.45 -1.71
C LYS A 176 -22.07 1.94 -3.17
N GLN A 177 -22.44 3.19 -3.39
CA GLN A 177 -22.47 3.77 -4.73
C GLN A 177 -21.13 4.36 -5.15
N THR A 178 -20.38 4.98 -4.23
CA THR A 178 -19.26 5.88 -4.55
C THR A 178 -17.86 5.27 -4.34
N LEU A 179 -17.67 4.33 -3.41
CA LEU A 179 -16.33 3.78 -3.13
C LEU A 179 -15.68 3.15 -4.37
N LYS A 180 -16.44 2.41 -5.18
CA LYS A 180 -15.93 1.75 -6.39
C LYS A 180 -16.14 2.53 -7.70
N ARG A 181 -16.73 3.73 -7.65
CA ARG A 181 -17.08 4.52 -8.84
C ARG A 181 -16.56 5.95 -8.71
N SER A 182 -15.41 6.23 -9.34
CA SER A 182 -14.72 7.52 -9.25
C SER A 182 -15.60 8.70 -9.69
N GLU A 183 -16.36 8.59 -10.78
CA GLU A 183 -17.24 9.66 -11.25
C GLU A 183 -18.31 10.06 -10.21
N LEU A 184 -18.97 9.07 -9.59
CA LEU A 184 -19.96 9.32 -8.54
C LEU A 184 -19.31 9.79 -7.25
N ARG A 185 -18.05 9.45 -7.01
CA ARG A 185 -17.30 9.91 -5.85
C ARG A 185 -17.02 11.41 -5.93
N ASP A 186 -16.48 11.87 -7.06
CA ASP A 186 -16.24 13.29 -7.29
C ASP A 186 -17.56 14.08 -7.22
N GLU A 187 -18.61 13.55 -7.85
CA GLU A 187 -19.94 14.14 -7.81
C GLU A 187 -20.47 14.27 -6.38
N LEU A 188 -20.32 13.24 -5.54
CA LEU A 188 -20.73 13.31 -4.13
C LEU A 188 -19.98 14.41 -3.36
N PHE A 189 -18.66 14.53 -3.53
CA PHE A 189 -17.88 15.57 -2.88
C PHE A 189 -18.33 16.98 -3.32
N VAL A 190 -18.59 17.18 -4.60
CA VAL A 190 -19.09 18.46 -5.13
C VAL A 190 -20.49 18.74 -4.60
N GLN A 191 -21.39 17.75 -4.57
CA GLN A 191 -22.73 17.88 -4.02
C GLN A 191 -22.71 18.27 -2.54
N ILE A 192 -21.86 17.66 -1.72
CA ILE A 192 -21.73 18.03 -0.30
C ILE A 192 -21.15 19.45 -0.19
N SER A 193 -20.14 19.82 -1.01
CA SER A 193 -19.57 21.18 -1.02
C SER A 193 -20.59 22.25 -1.41
N LYS A 194 -21.54 21.90 -2.28
CA LYS A 194 -22.66 22.77 -2.62
C LYS A 194 -23.56 23.02 -1.40
N GLN A 195 -23.81 21.98 -0.61
CA GLN A 195 -24.65 22.05 0.58
C GLN A 195 -24.01 22.74 1.78
N THR A 196 -22.69 22.99 1.75
CA THR A 196 -21.98 23.78 2.78
C THR A 196 -21.91 25.27 2.44
N ARG A 197 -22.09 25.68 1.18
CA ARG A 197 -22.00 27.07 0.73
C ARG A 197 -23.35 27.79 0.83
N ASN A 198 -23.37 28.96 1.46
CA ASN A 198 -24.58 29.79 1.62
C ASN A 198 -25.77 29.03 2.20
N ASN A 199 -25.52 28.11 3.13
CA ASN A 199 -26.56 27.33 3.80
C ASN A 199 -27.13 28.15 4.98
N PRO A 200 -28.40 28.59 4.91
CA PRO A 200 -28.99 29.44 5.95
C PRO A 200 -29.32 28.67 7.24
N GLU A 201 -29.42 27.34 7.17
CA GLU A 201 -29.85 26.48 8.27
C GLU A 201 -28.64 25.88 8.98
N ARG A 202 -28.28 26.41 10.16
CA ARG A 202 -27.13 25.96 10.96
C ARG A 202 -27.07 24.43 11.11
N HIS A 203 -28.20 23.81 11.50
CA HIS A 203 -28.25 22.36 11.73
C HIS A 203 -27.90 21.57 10.47
N CYS A 204 -28.45 21.98 9.32
CA CYS A 204 -28.17 21.36 8.03
C CYS A 204 -26.70 21.56 7.64
N LEU A 205 -26.14 22.75 7.89
CA LEU A 205 -24.73 23.06 7.61
C LEU A 205 -23.78 22.13 8.39
N LEU A 206 -24.01 21.94 9.69
CA LEU A 206 -23.21 21.03 10.51
C LEU A 206 -23.30 19.59 9.98
N LYS A 207 -24.49 19.13 9.59
CA LYS A 207 -24.67 17.79 9.00
C LYS A 207 -24.03 17.64 7.62
N ALA A 208 -23.96 18.69 6.80
CA ALA A 208 -23.23 18.66 5.54
C ALA A 208 -21.72 18.49 5.79
N TRP A 209 -21.15 19.20 6.76
CA TRP A 209 -19.74 19.08 7.13
C TRP A 209 -19.41 17.75 7.80
N GLU A 210 -20.28 17.22 8.66
CA GLU A 210 -20.15 15.88 9.23
C GLU A 210 -20.13 14.80 8.12
N LEU A 211 -21.00 14.94 7.11
CA LEU A 211 -21.02 14.03 5.97
C LEU A 211 -19.77 14.16 5.08
N MET A 212 -19.26 15.38 4.90
CA MET A 212 -17.99 15.62 4.22
C MET A 212 -16.84 14.91 4.93
N TYR A 213 -16.77 15.03 6.26
CA TYR A 213 -15.75 14.39 7.09
C TYR A 213 -15.81 12.86 7.01
N LEU A 214 -17.02 12.28 7.09
CA LEU A 214 -17.24 10.85 6.89
C LEU A 214 -16.70 10.38 5.53
N CYS A 215 -17.09 11.07 4.45
CA CYS A 215 -16.65 10.74 3.10
C CYS A 215 -15.12 10.84 2.95
N ALA A 216 -14.52 11.92 3.44
CA ALA A 216 -13.08 12.15 3.40
C ALA A 216 -12.29 11.09 4.19
N SER A 217 -12.89 10.54 5.25
CA SER A 217 -12.30 9.49 6.09
C SER A 217 -12.31 8.11 5.42
N ALA A 218 -13.20 7.89 4.45
CA ALA A 218 -13.29 6.63 3.71
C ALA A 218 -12.62 6.68 2.32
N MET A 219 -12.54 7.86 1.70
CA MET A 219 -12.04 7.99 0.32
C MET A 219 -11.67 9.43 -0.03
N PRO A 220 -10.65 9.66 -0.87
CA PRO A 220 -10.43 10.96 -1.49
C PRO A 220 -11.22 11.08 -2.81
N PRO A 221 -11.58 12.30 -3.24
CA PRO A 221 -11.92 12.58 -4.64
C PRO A 221 -10.70 12.29 -5.56
N ASN A 222 -10.88 12.34 -6.88
CA ASN A 222 -9.74 12.25 -7.79
C ASN A 222 -8.80 13.47 -7.66
N LYS A 223 -7.62 13.39 -8.30
CA LYS A 223 -6.58 14.42 -8.17
C LYS A 223 -7.07 15.83 -8.57
N ASP A 224 -7.89 15.93 -9.61
CA ASP A 224 -8.37 17.21 -10.12
C ASP A 224 -9.34 17.88 -9.15
N ILE A 225 -10.39 17.17 -8.74
CA ILE A 225 -11.40 17.67 -7.81
C ILE A 225 -10.82 17.80 -6.40
N GLY A 226 -9.88 16.92 -6.03
CA GLY A 226 -9.21 16.92 -4.74
C GLY A 226 -8.37 18.16 -4.47
N GLY A 227 -7.69 18.71 -5.48
CA GLY A 227 -6.98 19.98 -5.34
C GLY A 227 -7.92 21.12 -4.97
N TYR A 228 -8.97 21.31 -5.77
CA TYR A 228 -10.01 22.32 -5.52
C TYR A 228 -10.69 22.15 -4.16
N LEU A 229 -11.10 20.92 -3.83
CA LEU A 229 -11.81 20.65 -2.58
C LEU A 229 -10.89 20.86 -1.37
N SER A 230 -9.63 20.44 -1.43
CA SER A 230 -8.68 20.61 -0.33
C SER A 230 -8.44 22.08 -0.01
N GLU A 231 -8.33 22.93 -1.03
CA GLU A 231 -8.20 24.38 -0.88
C GLU A 231 -9.46 25.01 -0.27
N TYR A 232 -10.64 24.63 -0.74
CA TYR A 232 -11.92 25.08 -0.17
C TYR A 232 -12.05 24.72 1.32
N VAL A 233 -11.81 23.45 1.65
CA VAL A 233 -11.90 22.97 3.03
C VAL A 233 -10.86 23.65 3.93
N HIS A 234 -9.64 23.86 3.42
CA HIS A 234 -8.59 24.58 4.14
C HIS A 234 -8.99 26.04 4.43
N SER A 235 -9.60 26.73 3.45
CA SER A 235 -10.10 28.10 3.61
C SER A 235 -11.15 28.19 4.72
N VAL A 236 -12.14 27.30 4.72
CA VAL A 236 -13.19 27.28 5.75
C VAL A 236 -12.61 26.95 7.14
N ALA A 237 -11.66 26.02 7.21
CA ALA A 237 -11.02 25.64 8.47
C ALA A 237 -10.24 26.78 9.15
N HIS A 238 -9.80 27.79 8.38
CA HIS A 238 -8.97 28.91 8.89
C HIS A 238 -9.65 30.28 8.75
N GLU A 239 -10.95 30.31 8.46
CA GLU A 239 -11.70 31.55 8.31
C GLU A 239 -11.95 32.22 9.67
N ALA A 240 -11.43 33.44 9.87
CA ALA A 240 -11.38 34.10 11.18
C ALA A 240 -12.74 34.43 11.85
N ASN A 241 -13.84 34.42 11.10
CA ASN A 241 -15.19 34.79 11.58
C ASN A 241 -16.25 33.73 11.30
N SER A 242 -15.84 32.46 11.14
CA SER A 242 -16.76 31.35 10.88
C SER A 242 -17.23 30.68 12.18
N ASP A 243 -18.19 29.78 12.04
CA ASP A 243 -18.68 29.03 13.18
C ASP A 243 -17.64 28.03 13.73
N PRO A 244 -17.36 28.00 15.06
CA PRO A 244 -16.35 27.11 15.64
C PRO A 244 -16.56 25.61 15.40
N GLU A 245 -17.81 25.13 15.40
CA GLU A 245 -18.09 23.71 15.13
C GLU A 245 -17.88 23.39 13.65
N VAL A 246 -18.27 24.30 12.75
CA VAL A 246 -17.97 24.18 11.32
C VAL A 246 -16.47 24.17 11.06
N GLN A 247 -15.70 25.07 11.68
CA GLN A 247 -14.24 25.10 11.57
C GLN A 247 -13.61 23.78 12.03
N THR A 248 -14.09 23.23 13.16
CA THR A 248 -13.61 21.95 13.69
C THR A 248 -13.87 20.80 12.70
N LEU A 249 -15.08 20.72 12.15
CA LEU A 249 -15.42 19.71 11.14
C LEU A 249 -14.63 19.90 9.84
N ALA A 250 -14.41 21.14 9.41
CA ALA A 250 -13.59 21.45 8.24
C ALA A 250 -12.12 21.04 8.46
N LEU A 251 -11.56 21.31 9.64
CA LEU A 251 -10.21 20.89 10.02
C LEU A 251 -10.08 19.36 10.04
N ASN A 252 -11.04 18.66 10.64
CA ASN A 252 -11.11 17.20 10.65
C ASN A 252 -11.20 16.64 9.23
N THR A 253 -12.05 17.24 8.39
CA THR A 253 -12.18 16.89 6.97
C THR A 253 -10.86 17.09 6.22
N TRP A 254 -10.17 18.21 6.44
CA TRP A 254 -8.89 18.50 5.79
C TRP A 254 -7.81 17.48 6.18
N ASN A 255 -7.75 17.12 7.46
CA ASN A 255 -6.84 16.08 7.96
C ASN A 255 -7.16 14.71 7.37
N ALA A 256 -8.44 14.34 7.33
CA ALA A 256 -8.89 13.09 6.70
C ALA A 256 -8.57 13.04 5.20
N LEU A 257 -8.77 14.14 4.46
CA LEU A 257 -8.39 14.24 3.05
C LEU A 257 -6.89 14.06 2.83
N LYS A 258 -6.03 14.68 3.66
CA LYS A 258 -4.57 14.49 3.55
C LYS A 258 -4.19 13.01 3.72
N ARG A 259 -4.80 12.33 4.69
CA ARG A 259 -4.55 10.90 4.96
C ARG A 259 -5.09 10.02 3.83
N SER A 260 -6.31 10.24 3.38
CA SER A 260 -6.94 9.42 2.32
C SER A 260 -6.38 9.69 0.93
N VAL A 261 -5.87 10.89 0.63
CA VAL A 261 -5.11 11.15 -0.61
C VAL A 261 -3.81 10.35 -0.65
N LYS A 262 -3.12 10.21 0.49
CA LYS A 262 -1.88 9.42 0.58
C LYS A 262 -2.14 7.92 0.50
N ALA A 263 -3.12 7.42 1.25
CA ALA A 263 -3.39 5.98 1.36
C ALA A 263 -4.33 5.43 0.26
N GLY A 264 -5.11 6.30 -0.40
CA GLY A 264 -6.12 5.91 -1.37
C GLY A 264 -7.49 5.65 -0.73
N PRO A 265 -8.50 5.23 -1.52
CA PRO A 265 -9.82 4.90 -0.99
C PRO A 265 -9.83 3.57 -0.23
N ARG A 266 -10.71 3.44 0.77
CA ARG A 266 -11.03 2.17 1.43
C ARG A 266 -11.46 1.11 0.40
N HIS A 267 -11.03 -0.12 0.61
CA HIS A 267 -11.36 -1.28 -0.25
C HIS A 267 -12.67 -1.94 0.17
N THR A 268 -13.00 -1.85 1.46
CA THR A 268 -14.25 -2.34 2.03
C THR A 268 -15.15 -1.17 2.44
N ILE A 269 -16.46 -1.40 2.49
CA ILE A 269 -17.39 -0.40 3.06
C ILE A 269 -17.15 -0.40 4.57
N PRO A 270 -16.85 0.76 5.20
CA PRO A 270 -16.70 0.88 6.64
C PRO A 270 -17.89 0.27 7.39
N GLY A 271 -17.60 -0.49 8.44
CA GLY A 271 -18.62 -1.14 9.25
C GLY A 271 -19.44 -0.14 10.06
N ARG A 272 -20.60 -0.59 10.56
CA ARG A 272 -21.47 0.20 11.45
C ARG A 272 -20.71 0.77 12.65
N GLU A 273 -19.93 -0.07 13.32
CA GLU A 273 -19.14 0.31 14.50
C GLU A 273 -18.10 1.40 14.16
N GLU A 274 -17.49 1.34 12.98
CA GLU A 274 -16.53 2.35 12.52
C GLU A 274 -17.21 3.70 12.28
N ILE A 275 -18.37 3.70 11.60
CA ILE A 275 -19.14 4.92 11.31
C ILE A 275 -19.65 5.54 12.61
N GLU A 276 -20.18 4.72 13.52
CA GLU A 276 -20.66 5.17 14.83
C GLU A 276 -19.53 5.76 15.68
N ALA A 277 -18.36 5.11 15.70
CA ALA A 277 -17.19 5.58 16.43
C ALA A 277 -16.74 6.95 15.89
N LEU A 278 -16.68 7.11 14.57
CA LEU A 278 -16.31 8.40 13.95
C LEU A 278 -17.31 9.51 14.29
N LEU A 279 -18.61 9.22 14.23
CA LEU A 279 -19.68 10.17 14.57
C LEU A 279 -19.67 10.58 16.05
N THR A 280 -19.20 9.70 16.93
CA THR A 280 -19.15 9.94 18.38
C THR A 280 -17.78 10.37 18.88
N GLY A 281 -16.81 10.56 18.00
CA GLY A 281 -15.43 10.95 18.36
C GLY A 281 -14.67 9.87 19.15
N ARG A 282 -15.10 8.61 19.08
CA ARG A 282 -14.45 7.47 19.72
C ARG A 282 -13.49 6.78 18.76
N LYS A 283 -12.49 6.10 19.32
CA LYS A 283 -11.66 5.13 18.59
C LYS A 283 -12.13 3.71 18.92
N LEU A 284 -11.98 2.81 17.95
CA LEU A 284 -12.12 1.37 18.16
C LEU A 284 -10.78 0.79 18.60
N THR A 285 -10.78 -0.47 19.04
CA THR A 285 -9.55 -1.18 19.41
C THR A 285 -9.42 -2.52 18.72
N THR A 286 -8.17 -2.96 18.53
CA THR A 286 -7.86 -4.29 17.98
C THR A 286 -6.59 -4.84 18.60
N ILE A 287 -6.42 -6.15 18.56
CA ILE A 287 -5.31 -6.86 19.19
C ILE A 287 -4.24 -7.18 18.16
N VAL A 288 -2.99 -6.86 18.47
CA VAL A 288 -1.81 -7.27 17.72
C VAL A 288 -1.01 -8.27 18.54
N PHE A 289 -0.77 -9.44 17.96
CA PHE A 289 -0.03 -10.53 18.60
C PHE A 289 1.46 -10.48 18.26
N PHE A 290 2.30 -10.89 19.20
CA PHE A 290 3.71 -11.22 18.95
C PHE A 290 3.88 -12.73 18.72
N LEU A 291 5.08 -13.15 18.33
CA LEU A 291 5.36 -14.55 18.01
C LEU A 291 5.45 -15.48 19.23
N ASP A 292 5.51 -14.92 20.44
CA ASP A 292 5.41 -15.66 21.70
C ASP A 292 3.96 -15.72 22.22
N GLU A 293 2.98 -15.37 21.39
CA GLU A 293 1.54 -15.30 21.68
C GLU A 293 1.13 -14.24 22.73
N THR A 294 2.08 -13.43 23.21
CA THR A 294 1.73 -12.18 23.92
C THR A 294 1.07 -11.21 22.94
N PHE A 295 0.37 -10.20 23.47
CA PHE A 295 -0.34 -9.25 22.64
C PHE A 295 -0.42 -7.86 23.27
N GLU A 296 -0.62 -6.87 22.43
CA GLU A 296 -0.96 -5.51 22.82
C GLU A 296 -2.24 -5.08 22.10
N GLU A 297 -2.99 -4.19 22.75
CA GLU A 297 -4.18 -3.58 22.19
C GLU A 297 -3.82 -2.21 21.62
N ILE A 298 -4.19 -1.97 20.35
CA ILE A 298 -4.01 -0.68 19.68
C ILE A 298 -5.36 -0.06 19.35
N SER A 299 -5.40 1.27 19.35
CA SER A 299 -6.57 2.03 18.92
C SER A 299 -6.55 2.24 17.41
N TYR A 300 -7.73 2.28 16.78
CA TYR A 300 -7.84 2.63 15.36
C TYR A 300 -9.14 3.37 15.07
N ASP A 301 -9.11 4.17 14.01
CA ASP A 301 -10.27 4.83 13.41
C ASP A 301 -10.39 4.45 11.92
N MET A 302 -11.36 5.04 11.22
CA MET A 302 -11.62 4.77 9.80
C MET A 302 -10.43 5.07 8.88
N THR A 303 -9.50 5.93 9.32
CA THR A 303 -8.35 6.42 8.57
C THR A 303 -7.02 5.79 8.99
N THR A 304 -6.98 5.01 10.07
CA THR A 304 -5.75 4.37 10.57
C THR A 304 -5.19 3.37 9.56
N THR A 305 -3.98 3.63 9.12
CA THR A 305 -3.18 2.76 8.24
C THR A 305 -2.29 1.81 9.04
N VAL A 306 -1.74 0.79 8.37
CA VAL A 306 -0.75 -0.14 8.96
C VAL A 306 0.48 0.62 9.47
N ALA A 307 0.98 1.61 8.74
CA ALA A 307 2.14 2.41 9.17
C ALA A 307 1.88 3.14 10.50
N GLU A 308 0.72 3.78 10.63
CA GLU A 308 0.34 4.51 11.85
C GLU A 308 0.07 3.55 13.01
N ALA A 309 -0.52 2.37 12.74
CA ALA A 309 -0.69 1.32 13.74
C ALA A 309 0.65 0.77 14.26
N ILE A 310 1.65 0.64 13.39
CA ILE A 310 3.02 0.26 13.77
C ILE A 310 3.65 1.34 14.66
N GLU A 311 3.48 2.61 14.32
CA GLU A 311 4.01 3.73 15.12
C GLU A 311 3.37 3.77 16.51
N GLU A 312 2.04 3.62 16.61
CA GLU A 312 1.32 3.53 17.89
C GLU A 312 1.80 2.33 18.72
N LEU A 313 1.86 1.13 18.11
CA LEU A 313 2.34 -0.08 18.77
C LEU A 313 3.78 0.08 19.28
N ALA A 314 4.68 0.63 18.45
CA ALA A 314 6.06 0.88 18.83
C ALA A 314 6.16 1.84 20.03
N GLY A 315 5.29 2.85 20.10
CA GLY A 315 5.16 3.73 21.26
C GLY A 315 4.73 2.98 22.52
N ILE A 316 3.72 2.10 22.43
CA ILE A 316 3.21 1.29 23.55
C ILE A 316 4.31 0.39 24.13
N ILE A 317 5.01 -0.34 23.27
CA ILE A 317 6.07 -1.28 23.70
C ILE A 317 7.43 -0.60 23.90
N LYS A 318 7.52 0.73 23.73
CA LYS A 318 8.75 1.52 23.85
C LYS A 318 9.88 1.06 22.91
N LEU A 319 9.53 0.63 21.70
CA LEU A 319 10.49 0.22 20.68
C LEU A 319 10.93 1.45 19.86
N SER A 320 12.18 1.88 20.03
CA SER A 320 12.70 3.05 19.32
C SER A 320 13.03 2.74 17.85
N ALA A 321 13.66 1.59 17.59
CA ALA A 321 14.13 1.18 16.27
C ALA A 321 13.15 0.22 15.56
N TYR A 322 11.93 0.69 15.27
CA TYR A 322 10.86 -0.16 14.71
C TYR A 322 10.83 -0.25 13.18
N THR A 323 11.67 0.49 12.44
CA THR A 323 11.61 0.57 10.95
C THR A 323 11.87 -0.75 10.21
N THR A 324 12.39 -1.76 10.89
CA THR A 324 12.59 -3.11 10.34
C THR A 324 11.48 -4.09 10.74
N PHE A 325 10.50 -3.65 11.52
CA PHE A 325 9.32 -4.40 11.92
C PHE A 325 8.08 -4.00 11.12
N SER A 326 7.08 -4.87 11.15
CA SER A 326 5.83 -4.71 10.41
C SER A 326 4.71 -5.53 11.02
N LEU A 327 3.47 -5.17 10.66
CA LEU A 327 2.32 -6.05 10.81
C LEU A 327 2.25 -7.08 9.68
N PHE A 328 1.76 -8.26 10.02
CA PHE A 328 1.49 -9.38 9.15
C PHE A 328 0.07 -9.87 9.42
N GLU A 329 -0.61 -10.32 8.37
CA GLU A 329 -1.75 -11.20 8.51
C GLU A 329 -1.23 -12.61 8.78
N CYS A 330 -1.58 -13.18 9.93
CA CYS A 330 -1.31 -14.58 10.25
C CYS A 330 -2.59 -15.39 10.01
N ARG A 331 -2.52 -16.39 9.13
CA ARG A 331 -3.59 -17.34 8.86
C ARG A 331 -3.22 -18.70 9.44
N LYS A 332 -4.08 -19.20 10.32
CA LYS A 332 -3.93 -20.54 10.90
C LYS A 332 -5.14 -21.38 10.56
N LEU A 333 -4.90 -22.49 9.84
CA LEU A 333 -5.93 -23.46 9.51
C LEU A 333 -6.03 -24.46 10.66
N VAL A 334 -7.12 -24.41 11.42
CA VAL A 334 -7.36 -25.35 12.52
C VAL A 334 -8.25 -26.47 11.99
N THR A 335 -7.63 -27.61 11.68
CA THR A 335 -8.34 -28.82 11.26
C THR A 335 -8.97 -29.46 12.50
N GLY A 336 -10.26 -29.81 12.45
CA GLY A 336 -11.06 -30.32 13.59
C GLY A 336 -10.68 -31.70 14.15
N SER A 337 -9.48 -32.22 13.90
CA SER A 337 -8.99 -33.48 14.46
C SER A 337 -7.89 -33.24 15.50
N LYS A 338 -7.83 -34.10 16.52
CA LYS A 338 -6.79 -34.17 17.57
C LYS A 338 -5.37 -34.50 17.03
N SER A 339 -5.02 -34.03 15.85
CA SER A 339 -3.66 -34.06 15.34
C SER A 339 -2.89 -32.90 15.96
N LEU A 340 -1.83 -33.22 16.70
CA LEU A 340 -0.73 -32.32 17.04
C LEU A 340 0.06 -31.99 15.77
N ASP A 341 -0.62 -31.46 14.77
CA ASP A 341 -0.01 -30.83 13.63
C ASP A 341 -0.31 -29.36 13.85
N ASN A 342 0.71 -28.59 14.25
CA ASN A 342 0.62 -27.14 14.25
C ASN A 342 0.30 -26.76 12.81
N GLY A 343 -0.98 -26.58 12.48
CA GLY A 343 -1.42 -26.23 11.14
C GLY A 343 -0.55 -25.09 10.64
N ASN A 344 -0.02 -25.23 9.41
CA ASN A 344 0.96 -24.30 8.86
C ASN A 344 0.47 -22.86 9.03
N GLU A 345 1.08 -22.13 9.96
CA GLU A 345 0.82 -20.72 10.15
C GLU A 345 1.46 -19.96 8.99
N GLU A 346 0.62 -19.35 8.16
CA GLU A 346 1.09 -18.53 7.05
C GLU A 346 1.09 -17.08 7.49
N TYR A 347 2.22 -16.39 7.29
CA TYR A 347 2.37 -14.96 7.59
C TYR A 347 2.50 -14.17 6.30
N ILE A 348 1.56 -13.27 6.04
CA ILE A 348 1.50 -12.44 4.85
C ILE A 348 1.79 -10.99 5.24
N GLY A 349 2.82 -10.39 4.63
CA GLY A 349 3.19 -9.00 4.90
C GLY A 349 2.08 -8.03 4.49
N LEU A 350 1.87 -6.99 5.29
CA LEU A 350 0.86 -5.98 5.03
C LEU A 350 1.49 -4.72 4.43
N ASP A 351 0.81 -4.11 3.45
CA ASP A 351 1.19 -2.81 2.88
C ASP A 351 1.00 -1.70 3.91
N ASP A 352 1.99 -0.82 4.03
CA ASP A 352 2.05 0.24 5.03
C ASP A 352 0.87 1.23 4.91
N ASN A 353 0.29 1.39 3.71
CA ASN A 353 -0.86 2.27 3.45
C ASN A 353 -2.22 1.56 3.57
N LYS A 354 -2.25 0.24 3.78
CA LYS A 354 -3.52 -0.49 3.94
C LYS A 354 -4.22 -0.08 5.23
N TYR A 355 -5.53 0.05 5.20
CA TYR A 355 -6.33 0.42 6.37
C TYR A 355 -6.56 -0.75 7.31
N ILE A 356 -6.44 -0.51 8.62
CA ILE A 356 -6.75 -1.50 9.66
C ILE A 356 -8.21 -1.95 9.56
N GLY A 357 -9.14 -1.01 9.33
CA GLY A 357 -10.57 -1.33 9.16
C GLY A 357 -10.84 -2.29 8.00
N ASP A 358 -10.12 -2.16 6.88
CA ASP A 358 -10.24 -3.07 5.74
C ASP A 358 -9.73 -4.47 6.08
N LEU A 359 -8.60 -4.58 6.79
CA LEU A 359 -8.04 -5.85 7.24
C LEU A 359 -8.99 -6.61 8.15
N LEU A 360 -9.56 -5.93 9.14
CA LEU A 360 -10.49 -6.55 10.08
C LEU A 360 -11.80 -6.97 9.40
N ALA A 361 -12.27 -6.20 8.41
CA ALA A 361 -13.41 -6.59 7.59
C ALA A 361 -13.12 -7.83 6.74
N GLU A 362 -11.94 -7.92 6.15
CA GLU A 362 -11.47 -9.10 5.40
C GLU A 362 -11.39 -10.34 6.31
N PHE A 363 -10.85 -10.21 7.52
CA PHE A 363 -10.75 -11.32 8.48
C PHE A 363 -12.14 -11.86 8.87
N ARG A 364 -13.10 -10.97 9.12
CA ARG A 364 -14.49 -11.35 9.40
C ARG A 364 -15.13 -12.06 8.20
N ALA A 365 -14.96 -11.50 7.00
CA ALA A 365 -15.53 -12.07 5.79
C ALA A 365 -14.96 -13.46 5.45
N GLU A 366 -13.67 -13.69 5.70
CA GLU A 366 -13.06 -14.99 5.45
C GLU A 366 -13.53 -16.04 6.46
N LYS A 367 -13.65 -15.66 7.74
CA LYS A 367 -14.24 -16.50 8.81
C LYS A 367 -15.65 -16.97 8.47
N ASP A 368 -16.48 -16.08 7.90
CA ASP A 368 -17.86 -16.41 7.51
C ASP A 368 -17.94 -17.34 6.29
N ARG A 369 -16.93 -17.32 5.40
CA ARG A 369 -16.85 -18.19 4.21
C ARG A 369 -16.40 -19.61 4.56
N SER A 370 -15.51 -19.76 5.53
CA SER A 370 -14.98 -21.05 6.00
C SER A 370 -16.04 -21.82 6.81
N LYS A 371 -17.07 -22.34 6.14
CA LYS A 371 -18.13 -23.19 6.71
C LYS A 371 -17.62 -24.61 7.00
N GLY A 372 -16.74 -24.77 8.00
CA GLY A 372 -16.32 -26.09 8.50
C GLY A 372 -14.88 -26.15 9.02
N ASP A 373 -13.99 -25.33 8.47
CA ASP A 373 -12.62 -25.17 8.97
C ASP A 373 -12.53 -23.90 9.81
N ILE A 374 -11.91 -23.98 10.99
CA ILE A 374 -11.67 -22.80 11.82
C ILE A 374 -10.43 -22.11 11.25
N LEU A 375 -10.63 -21.17 10.32
CA LEU A 375 -9.57 -20.25 9.90
C LEU A 375 -9.45 -19.14 10.95
N HIS A 376 -8.31 -19.11 11.64
CA HIS A 376 -8.00 -18.03 12.57
C HIS A 376 -7.10 -17.01 11.88
N CYS A 377 -7.63 -15.82 11.60
CA CYS A 377 -6.87 -14.68 11.10
C CYS A 377 -6.51 -13.76 12.28
N LYS A 378 -5.22 -13.48 12.47
CA LYS A 378 -4.72 -12.55 13.49
C LYS A 378 -3.75 -11.53 12.91
N LEU A 379 -3.73 -10.31 13.46
CA LEU A 379 -2.65 -9.35 13.21
C LEU A 379 -1.43 -9.77 14.03
N SER A 380 -0.26 -9.82 13.40
CA SER A 380 0.98 -10.18 14.08
C SER A 380 2.10 -9.17 13.81
N PHE A 381 2.79 -8.72 14.85
CA PHE A 381 3.95 -7.85 14.75
C PHE A 381 5.24 -8.69 14.66
N LYS A 382 5.99 -8.51 13.58
CA LYS A 382 7.20 -9.30 13.30
C LYS A 382 8.29 -8.45 12.68
N LYS A 383 9.53 -8.93 12.79
CA LYS A 383 10.64 -8.33 12.06
C LYS A 383 10.54 -8.71 10.58
N ARG A 384 10.39 -7.71 9.71
CA ARG A 384 10.25 -7.86 8.24
C ARG A 384 11.61 -7.85 7.55
N LEU A 385 12.52 -6.98 8.00
CA LEU A 385 13.82 -6.74 7.37
C LEU A 385 14.96 -7.02 8.35
N PHE A 386 16.04 -7.62 7.88
CA PHE A 386 17.21 -7.94 8.70
C PHE A 386 18.45 -7.18 8.20
N ARG A 387 18.64 -5.95 8.66
CA ARG A 387 19.79 -5.14 8.22
C ARG A 387 21.04 -5.53 9.02
N GLU A 388 22.23 -5.29 8.49
CA GLU A 388 23.45 -5.47 9.28
C GLU A 388 23.60 -4.34 10.31
N SER A 389 23.10 -3.14 9.99
CA SER A 389 23.04 -2.02 10.94
C SER A 389 22.26 -2.36 12.21
N ASP A 390 21.33 -3.32 12.14
CA ASP A 390 20.55 -3.78 13.29
C ASP A 390 21.42 -4.40 14.39
N GLU A 391 22.63 -4.87 14.05
CA GLU A 391 23.56 -5.43 15.03
C GLU A 391 24.11 -4.40 16.01
N ALA A 392 24.05 -3.11 15.66
CA ALA A 392 24.45 -2.01 16.54
C ALA A 392 23.32 -1.56 17.47
N VAL A 393 22.10 -2.08 17.30
CA VAL A 393 20.94 -1.68 18.11
C VAL A 393 20.98 -2.42 19.44
N VAL A 394 21.10 -1.67 20.53
CA VAL A 394 21.16 -2.17 21.91
C VAL A 394 19.85 -1.97 22.70
N ASP A 395 18.80 -1.49 22.04
CA ASP A 395 17.46 -1.32 22.62
C ASP A 395 16.95 -2.67 23.17
N PRO A 396 16.60 -2.76 24.47
CA PRO A 396 16.19 -4.02 25.08
C PRO A 396 14.97 -4.67 24.42
N MET A 397 13.97 -3.86 24.01
CA MET A 397 12.77 -4.37 23.35
C MET A 397 13.12 -4.89 21.95
N PHE A 398 14.00 -4.18 21.23
CA PHE A 398 14.51 -4.65 19.94
C PHE A 398 15.22 -6.01 20.04
N VAL A 399 16.09 -6.16 21.04
CA VAL A 399 16.84 -7.42 21.30
C VAL A 399 15.88 -8.53 21.71
N GLN A 400 14.91 -8.25 22.58
CA GLN A 400 13.90 -9.22 22.99
C GLN A 400 13.05 -9.70 21.82
N LEU A 401 12.51 -8.79 21.01
CA LEU A 401 11.74 -9.17 19.82
C LEU A 401 12.58 -9.90 18.77
N SER A 402 13.86 -9.55 18.63
CA SER A 402 14.80 -10.27 17.77
C SER A 402 15.05 -11.70 18.25
N TYR A 403 15.16 -11.89 19.58
CA TYR A 403 15.26 -13.22 20.19
C TYR A 403 14.00 -14.04 19.95
N VAL A 404 12.82 -13.47 20.22
CA VAL A 404 11.53 -14.14 19.98
C VAL A 404 11.36 -14.54 18.51
N GLN A 405 11.74 -13.67 17.57
CA GLN A 405 11.73 -13.97 16.13
C GLN A 405 12.64 -15.16 15.78
N LEU A 406 13.89 -15.15 16.23
CA LEU A 406 14.85 -16.22 15.93
C LEU A 406 14.51 -17.54 16.63
N GLN A 407 14.00 -17.48 17.86
CA GLN A 407 13.47 -18.64 18.57
C GLN A 407 12.31 -19.28 17.78
N HIS A 408 11.32 -18.47 17.39
CA HIS A 408 10.19 -18.93 16.59
C HIS A 408 10.66 -19.62 15.30
N ASP A 409 11.56 -18.97 14.56
CA ASP A 409 12.06 -19.52 13.30
C ASP A 409 12.90 -20.79 13.50
N TYR A 410 13.68 -20.88 14.59
CA TYR A 410 14.41 -22.09 14.98
C TYR A 410 13.46 -23.25 15.27
N VAL A 411 12.44 -23.03 16.11
CA VAL A 411 11.46 -24.06 16.51
C VAL A 411 10.64 -24.58 15.33
N LEU A 412 10.33 -23.71 14.34
CA LEU A 412 9.73 -24.15 13.07
C LEU A 412 10.65 -25.03 12.21
N GLY A 413 11.91 -25.21 12.61
CA GLY A 413 12.91 -25.97 11.90
C GLY A 413 13.52 -25.19 10.74
N ASN A 414 13.47 -23.85 10.76
CA ASN A 414 14.02 -23.07 9.64
C ASN A 414 15.54 -23.09 9.57
N TYR A 415 16.21 -23.41 10.67
CA TYR A 415 17.66 -23.51 10.78
C TYR A 415 18.08 -24.98 10.91
N PRO A 416 18.51 -25.65 9.81
CA PRO A 416 18.92 -27.05 9.84
C PRO A 416 20.32 -27.20 10.45
N VAL A 417 20.39 -27.07 11.78
CA VAL A 417 21.64 -27.15 12.55
C VAL A 417 22.03 -28.59 12.88
N GLY A 418 23.32 -28.81 13.14
CA GLY A 418 23.85 -30.11 13.55
C GLY A 418 23.50 -30.48 15.00
N ARG A 419 23.90 -31.69 15.41
CA ARG A 419 23.60 -32.23 16.76
C ARG A 419 24.08 -31.31 17.89
N ASP A 420 25.35 -30.93 17.86
CA ASP A 420 25.96 -30.16 18.94
C ASP A 420 25.32 -28.79 19.10
N ASP A 421 25.08 -28.10 17.98
CA ASP A 421 24.39 -26.81 17.95
C ASP A 421 22.93 -26.93 18.41
N ALA A 422 22.21 -27.98 18.01
CA ALA A 422 20.84 -28.21 18.45
C ALA A 422 20.77 -28.39 19.98
N ALA A 423 21.65 -29.21 20.55
CA ALA A 423 21.72 -29.41 21.99
C ALA A 423 22.07 -28.11 22.73
N GLN A 424 23.02 -27.33 22.20
CA GLN A 424 23.42 -26.04 22.76
C GLN A 424 22.29 -25.01 22.71
N LEU A 425 21.62 -24.86 21.56
CA LEU A 425 20.53 -23.92 21.34
C LEU A 425 19.30 -24.25 22.18
N SER A 426 18.96 -25.53 22.34
CA SER A 426 17.89 -25.95 23.25
C SER A 426 18.26 -25.66 24.71
N ALA A 427 19.48 -25.97 25.13
CA ALA A 427 19.94 -25.67 26.49
C ALA A 427 19.94 -24.16 26.80
N LEU A 428 20.38 -23.32 25.85
CA LEU A 428 20.36 -21.85 26.00
C LEU A 428 18.94 -21.31 26.19
N GLN A 429 17.97 -21.78 25.40
CA GLN A 429 16.58 -21.35 25.55
C GLN A 429 15.98 -21.77 26.89
N ILE A 430 16.28 -22.98 27.36
CA ILE A 430 15.87 -23.44 28.69
C ILE A 430 16.47 -22.54 29.77
N LEU A 431 17.76 -22.21 29.67
CA LEU A 431 18.45 -21.31 30.59
C LEU A 431 17.82 -19.90 30.61
N VAL A 432 17.41 -19.37 29.45
CA VAL A 432 16.66 -18.10 29.37
C VAL A 432 15.34 -18.18 30.12
N GLU A 433 14.59 -19.28 29.96
CA GLU A 433 13.28 -19.46 30.59
C GLU A 433 13.39 -19.57 32.11
N MET A 434 14.17 -20.53 32.62
CA MET A 434 14.16 -20.88 34.05
C MET A 434 15.33 -20.30 34.86
N GLY A 435 16.40 -19.81 34.22
CA GLY A 435 17.66 -19.50 34.90
C GLY A 435 18.48 -20.76 35.18
N PHE A 436 19.64 -20.66 35.82
CA PHE A 436 20.49 -21.83 36.09
C PHE A 436 20.07 -22.56 37.37
N ILE A 437 19.89 -23.88 37.30
CA ILE A 437 19.73 -24.76 38.46
C ILE A 437 20.59 -26.02 38.30
N ASN A 438 21.06 -26.61 39.41
CA ASN A 438 21.98 -27.76 39.35
C ASN A 438 21.36 -29.02 38.74
N SER A 439 20.06 -29.24 38.99
CA SER A 439 19.31 -30.42 38.56
C SER A 439 18.11 -30.05 37.69
N PRO A 440 18.33 -29.55 36.46
CA PRO A 440 17.26 -29.10 35.57
C PRO A 440 16.20 -30.18 35.28
N GLU A 441 16.60 -31.45 35.28
CA GLU A 441 15.73 -32.61 35.04
C GLU A 441 14.64 -32.81 36.10
N THR A 442 14.80 -32.21 37.29
CA THR A 442 13.82 -32.27 38.38
C THR A 442 12.74 -31.19 38.29
N HIS A 443 12.89 -30.24 37.38
CA HIS A 443 11.91 -29.16 37.19
C HIS A 443 10.60 -29.72 36.61
N SER A 444 9.45 -29.27 37.12
CA SER A 444 8.12 -29.77 36.71
C SER A 444 7.88 -29.66 35.21
N ASP A 445 8.39 -28.59 34.60
CA ASP A 445 8.22 -28.29 33.17
C ASP A 445 9.35 -28.83 32.29
N TRP A 446 10.31 -29.60 32.82
CA TRP A 446 11.48 -30.04 32.04
C TRP A 446 11.11 -30.73 30.72
N THR A 447 10.12 -31.63 30.76
CA THR A 447 9.66 -32.34 29.57
C THR A 447 9.02 -31.40 28.54
N SER A 448 8.21 -30.44 28.99
CA SER A 448 7.55 -29.49 28.07
C SER A 448 8.56 -28.49 27.48
N LEU A 449 9.58 -28.09 28.24
CA LEU A 449 10.68 -27.24 27.77
C LEU A 449 11.52 -27.92 26.67
N LEU A 450 11.83 -29.21 26.84
CA LEU A 450 12.50 -30.00 25.80
C LEU A 450 11.68 -30.08 24.52
N GLU A 451 10.37 -30.35 24.64
CA GLU A 451 9.46 -30.44 23.49
C GLU A 451 9.21 -29.08 22.82
N ARG A 452 9.26 -27.98 23.58
CA ARG A 452 9.09 -26.61 23.08
C ARG A 452 10.34 -26.09 22.36
N PHE A 453 11.54 -26.38 22.87
CA PHE A 453 12.79 -25.75 22.42
C PHE A 453 13.69 -26.65 21.57
N LEU A 454 13.32 -27.91 21.34
CA LEU A 454 13.97 -28.79 20.35
C LEU A 454 13.06 -28.92 19.12
N PRO A 455 13.47 -28.44 17.93
CA PRO A 455 12.64 -28.52 16.73
C PRO A 455 12.23 -29.96 16.43
N ARG A 456 10.95 -30.19 16.12
CA ARG A 456 10.39 -31.54 15.93
C ARG A 456 11.17 -32.37 14.92
N GLN A 457 11.60 -31.75 13.82
CA GLN A 457 12.37 -32.40 12.75
C GLN A 457 13.73 -32.89 13.25
N ILE A 458 14.35 -32.17 14.20
CA ILE A 458 15.63 -32.56 14.82
C ILE A 458 15.39 -33.59 15.92
N ALA A 459 14.34 -33.41 16.74
CA ALA A 459 13.97 -34.34 17.81
C ALA A 459 13.78 -35.77 17.27
N MET A 460 13.20 -35.93 16.07
CA MET A 460 12.95 -37.22 15.42
C MET A 460 14.21 -37.95 14.94
N THR A 461 15.38 -37.30 14.89
CA THR A 461 16.62 -37.92 14.37
C THR A 461 17.26 -38.91 15.35
N ARG A 462 16.94 -38.84 16.64
CA ARG A 462 17.57 -39.62 17.72
C ARG A 462 16.57 -39.92 18.86
N GLY A 463 16.94 -40.80 19.78
CA GLY A 463 16.12 -41.12 20.95
C GLY A 463 15.98 -39.92 21.90
N LYS A 464 14.79 -39.75 22.48
CA LYS A 464 14.49 -38.65 23.44
C LYS A 464 15.50 -38.59 24.59
N ARG A 465 15.90 -39.74 25.15
CA ARG A 465 16.87 -39.84 26.26
C ARG A 465 18.28 -39.39 25.84
N ASP A 466 18.68 -39.66 24.60
CA ASP A 466 20.00 -39.26 24.10
C ASP A 466 20.07 -37.74 23.93
N TRP A 467 18.98 -37.14 23.41
CA TRP A 467 18.84 -35.69 23.33
C TRP A 467 18.84 -35.04 24.70
N GLU A 468 18.06 -35.57 25.63
CA GLU A 468 18.00 -35.09 27.01
C GLU A 468 19.39 -35.10 27.68
N THR A 469 20.15 -36.19 27.52
CA THR A 469 21.51 -36.31 28.07
C THR A 469 22.44 -35.23 27.49
N ASP A 470 22.40 -35.02 26.17
CA ASP A 470 23.22 -33.99 25.51
C ASP A 470 22.84 -32.58 25.97
N ILE A 471 21.53 -32.30 26.07
CA ILE A 471 21.01 -30.98 26.48
C ILE A 471 21.37 -30.69 27.95
N ILE A 472 21.21 -31.66 28.86
CA ILE A 472 21.62 -31.51 30.27
C ILE A 472 23.13 -31.24 30.37
N SER A 473 23.94 -31.97 29.58
CA SER A 473 25.39 -31.76 29.56
C SER A 473 25.75 -30.33 29.13
N ARG A 474 25.13 -29.81 28.05
CA ARG A 474 25.32 -28.42 27.63
C ARG A 474 24.83 -27.44 28.67
N TYR A 475 23.63 -27.64 29.22
CA TYR A 475 23.03 -26.76 30.23
C TYR A 475 23.92 -26.63 31.48
N ARG A 476 24.44 -27.73 32.02
CA ARG A 476 25.33 -27.72 33.19
C ARG A 476 26.65 -26.97 32.94
N SER A 477 27.15 -26.97 31.71
CA SER A 477 28.36 -26.21 31.35
C SER A 477 28.18 -24.68 31.37
N MET A 478 26.93 -24.21 31.49
CA MET A 478 26.56 -22.79 31.41
C MET A 478 26.22 -22.15 32.76
N GLU A 479 26.70 -22.72 33.87
CA GLU A 479 26.48 -22.21 35.25
C GLU A 479 26.80 -20.71 35.43
N HIS A 480 27.81 -20.23 34.71
CA HIS A 480 28.31 -18.86 34.81
C HIS A 480 27.52 -17.84 33.96
N LEU A 481 26.54 -18.28 33.17
CA LEU A 481 25.79 -17.41 32.25
C LEU A 481 24.53 -16.88 32.91
N SER A 482 24.29 -15.57 32.75
CA SER A 482 22.99 -14.98 33.06
C SER A 482 21.95 -15.32 31.99
N LYS A 483 20.67 -15.07 32.28
CA LYS A 483 19.60 -15.17 31.27
C LYS A 483 19.87 -14.27 30.05
N ASP A 484 20.47 -13.10 30.27
CA ASP A 484 20.80 -12.20 29.17
C ASP A 484 21.99 -12.70 28.34
N ASP A 485 23.03 -13.22 29.00
CA ASP A 485 24.16 -13.82 28.31
C ASP A 485 23.71 -15.01 27.45
N ALA A 486 22.81 -15.85 27.99
CA ALA A 486 22.23 -16.97 27.27
C ALA A 486 21.43 -16.52 26.04
N ARG A 487 20.62 -15.46 26.18
CA ARG A 487 19.88 -14.84 25.07
C ARG A 487 20.83 -14.33 23.99
N GLN A 488 21.87 -13.59 24.38
CA GLN A 488 22.86 -13.06 23.44
C GLN A 488 23.67 -14.16 22.75
N GLN A 489 24.03 -15.22 23.46
CA GLN A 489 24.72 -16.38 22.87
C GLN A 489 23.83 -17.11 21.86
N PHE A 490 22.54 -17.33 22.18
CA PHE A 490 21.58 -17.92 21.25
C PHE A 490 21.49 -17.12 19.94
N LEU A 491 21.30 -15.80 20.06
CA LEU A 491 21.30 -14.88 18.92
C LEU A 491 22.59 -14.97 18.10
N ARG A 492 23.74 -14.99 18.78
CA ARG A 492 25.07 -15.05 18.15
C ARG A 492 25.29 -16.33 17.35
N ILE A 493 24.91 -17.49 17.90
CA ILE A 493 25.05 -18.78 17.21
C ILE A 493 24.27 -18.76 15.90
N LEU A 494 22.96 -18.46 15.94
CA LEU A 494 22.12 -18.47 14.74
C LEU A 494 22.53 -17.41 13.72
N ARG A 495 22.93 -16.22 14.17
CA ARG A 495 23.40 -15.14 13.29
C ARG A 495 24.69 -15.49 12.55
N ASN A 496 25.58 -16.27 13.17
CA ASN A 496 26.88 -16.62 12.60
C ASN A 496 26.78 -17.70 11.52
N LEU A 497 25.67 -18.42 11.43
CA LEU A 497 25.41 -19.35 10.33
C LEU A 497 25.48 -18.63 8.97
N PRO A 498 25.86 -19.31 7.88
CA PRO A 498 25.87 -18.72 6.54
C PRO A 498 24.51 -18.10 6.15
N TYR A 499 23.43 -18.75 6.59
CA TYR A 499 22.04 -18.35 6.39
C TYR A 499 21.40 -17.71 7.62
N GLY A 500 22.20 -17.23 8.58
CA GLY A 500 21.71 -16.48 9.74
C GLY A 500 20.87 -15.27 9.32
N ASN A 501 19.76 -15.01 10.04
CA ASN A 501 18.82 -13.93 9.75
C ASN A 501 18.26 -13.94 8.31
N SER A 502 18.13 -15.12 7.71
CA SER A 502 17.51 -15.23 6.38
C SER A 502 16.00 -15.10 6.45
N VAL A 503 15.42 -14.42 5.46
CA VAL A 503 14.00 -14.56 5.15
C VAL A 503 13.84 -15.77 4.22
N PHE A 504 12.95 -16.71 4.58
CA PHE A 504 12.79 -17.98 3.88
C PHE A 504 11.56 -17.98 2.97
N PHE A 505 11.73 -18.41 1.72
CA PHE A 505 10.68 -18.47 0.71
C PHE A 505 10.61 -19.85 0.06
N GLY A 506 9.45 -20.50 0.11
CA GLY A 506 9.23 -21.76 -0.60
C GLY A 506 9.00 -21.52 -2.10
N VAL A 507 9.79 -22.17 -2.95
CA VAL A 507 9.70 -21.99 -4.41
C VAL A 507 9.73 -23.31 -5.17
N ARG A 508 9.27 -23.27 -6.43
CA ARG A 508 9.41 -24.38 -7.38
C ARG A 508 10.44 -24.03 -8.44
N LYS A 509 11.33 -24.95 -8.76
CA LYS A 509 12.29 -24.78 -9.84
C LYS A 509 11.55 -24.70 -11.18
N ILE A 510 11.88 -23.68 -11.98
CA ILE A 510 11.44 -23.56 -13.38
C ILE A 510 12.66 -23.77 -14.28
N GLU A 511 13.68 -22.93 -14.13
CA GLU A 511 14.90 -22.97 -14.92
C GLU A 511 16.12 -23.03 -14.00
N ASP A 512 16.97 -24.02 -14.23
CA ASP A 512 18.23 -24.26 -13.55
C ASP A 512 19.22 -24.81 -14.58
N PRO A 513 19.99 -23.94 -15.24
CA PRO A 513 20.88 -24.32 -16.33
C PRO A 513 21.98 -25.31 -15.93
N ILE A 514 22.24 -25.46 -14.64
CA ILE A 514 23.32 -26.31 -14.10
C ILE A 514 22.78 -27.69 -13.68
N GLY A 515 21.47 -27.79 -13.41
CA GLY A 515 20.79 -29.05 -13.12
C GLY A 515 21.06 -29.61 -11.73
N LEU A 516 21.59 -28.80 -10.79
CA LEU A 516 21.97 -29.24 -9.45
C LEU A 516 20.85 -29.08 -8.41
N LEU A 517 19.82 -28.30 -8.71
CA LEU A 517 18.79 -27.96 -7.75
C LEU A 517 17.57 -28.92 -7.84
N PRO A 518 16.97 -29.31 -6.70
CA PRO A 518 15.77 -30.14 -6.67
C PRO A 518 14.54 -29.39 -7.21
N GLY A 519 13.47 -30.10 -7.55
CA GLY A 519 12.25 -29.48 -8.10
C GLY A 519 11.52 -28.53 -7.14
N ARG A 520 11.61 -28.79 -5.82
CA ARG A 520 11.11 -27.90 -4.76
C ARG A 520 12.28 -27.46 -3.90
N ILE A 521 12.36 -26.17 -3.61
CA ILE A 521 13.48 -25.52 -2.95
C ILE A 521 12.94 -24.51 -1.94
N ILE A 522 13.69 -24.23 -0.88
CA ILE A 522 13.49 -23.03 -0.06
C ILE A 522 14.65 -22.08 -0.34
N LEU A 523 14.35 -20.83 -0.65
CA LEU A 523 15.33 -19.75 -0.77
C LEU A 523 15.47 -19.06 0.58
N GLY A 524 16.69 -18.87 1.08
CA GLY A 524 16.99 -17.99 2.20
C GLY A 524 17.68 -16.73 1.70
N ILE A 525 17.15 -15.54 2.00
CA ILE A 525 17.74 -14.27 1.60
C ILE A 525 18.32 -13.57 2.83
N ASN A 526 19.61 -13.29 2.85
CA ASN A 526 20.25 -12.53 3.92
C ASN A 526 21.38 -11.61 3.41
N LYS A 527 22.11 -10.99 4.36
CA LYS A 527 23.24 -10.09 4.07
C LYS A 527 24.39 -10.72 3.26
N ARG A 528 24.49 -12.05 3.21
CA ARG A 528 25.54 -12.77 2.46
C ARG A 528 25.10 -13.09 1.03
N GLY A 529 23.81 -13.27 0.79
CA GLY A 529 23.28 -13.57 -0.54
C GLY A 529 22.03 -14.43 -0.52
N VAL A 530 21.90 -15.28 -1.54
CA VAL A 530 20.79 -16.21 -1.74
C VAL A 530 21.25 -17.62 -1.37
N HIS A 531 20.57 -18.25 -0.42
CA HIS A 531 20.84 -19.58 0.09
C HIS A 531 19.79 -20.57 -0.41
N PHE A 532 20.21 -21.76 -0.80
CA PHE A 532 19.33 -22.79 -1.34
C PHE A 532 19.22 -23.94 -0.35
N PHE A 533 17.99 -24.39 -0.09
CA PHE A 533 17.71 -25.51 0.80
C PHE A 533 16.81 -26.55 0.13
N ARG A 534 17.07 -27.82 0.42
CA ARG A 534 16.09 -28.89 0.22
C ARG A 534 14.98 -28.72 1.27
N PRO A 535 13.70 -28.89 0.93
CA PRO A 535 12.60 -28.68 1.89
C PRO A 535 12.37 -29.85 2.83
N VAL A 536 12.59 -31.09 2.38
CA VAL A 536 12.32 -32.31 3.16
C VAL A 536 13.41 -33.37 2.92
N PRO A 537 14.18 -33.77 3.95
CA PRO A 537 14.39 -33.00 5.20
C PRO A 537 14.96 -31.61 4.87
N LYS A 538 14.76 -30.64 5.77
CA LYS A 538 15.34 -29.31 5.55
C LYS A 538 16.85 -29.41 5.63
N GLU A 539 17.54 -29.11 4.53
CA GLU A 539 18.98 -29.29 4.42
C GLU A 539 19.57 -28.12 3.62
N TYR A 540 20.67 -27.55 4.13
CA TYR A 540 21.40 -26.49 3.43
C TYR A 540 22.20 -27.08 2.27
N LEU A 541 22.03 -26.52 1.07
CA LEU A 541 22.68 -27.00 -0.15
C LEU A 541 23.89 -26.13 -0.51
N HIS A 542 23.62 -24.90 -0.97
CA HIS A 542 24.63 -23.96 -1.47
C HIS A 542 24.13 -22.52 -1.34
N SER A 543 25.00 -21.56 -1.61
CA SER A 543 24.68 -20.13 -1.62
C SER A 543 25.31 -19.40 -2.79
N ALA A 544 24.56 -18.49 -3.41
CA ALA A 544 25.11 -17.47 -4.30
C ALA A 544 25.37 -16.20 -3.48
N GLU A 545 26.62 -15.72 -3.48
CA GLU A 545 26.97 -14.48 -2.79
C GLU A 545 26.34 -13.26 -3.48
N LEU A 546 26.11 -12.17 -2.74
CA LEU A 546 25.55 -10.92 -3.31
C LEU A 546 26.35 -10.40 -4.51
N ARG A 547 27.68 -10.54 -4.49
CA ARG A 547 28.56 -10.08 -5.58
C ARG A 547 28.39 -10.89 -6.87
N ASP A 548 27.87 -12.11 -6.78
CA ASP A 548 27.69 -12.99 -7.93
C ASP A 548 26.31 -12.80 -8.58
N ILE A 549 25.41 -12.07 -7.94
CA ILE A 549 24.07 -11.76 -8.46
C ILE A 549 24.16 -10.47 -9.29
N MET A 550 24.04 -10.60 -10.61
CA MET A 550 24.17 -9.48 -11.55
C MET A 550 22.84 -8.76 -11.80
N GLN A 551 21.74 -9.51 -11.80
CA GLN A 551 20.41 -8.98 -12.03
C GLN A 551 19.38 -9.89 -11.37
N PHE A 552 18.29 -9.31 -10.89
CA PHE A 552 17.15 -10.05 -10.38
C PHE A 552 15.87 -9.28 -10.69
N GLY A 553 14.75 -9.99 -10.63
CA GLY A 553 13.44 -9.40 -10.80
C GLY A 553 12.36 -10.44 -10.60
N SER A 554 11.11 -9.99 -10.63
CA SER A 554 9.96 -10.86 -10.40
C SER A 554 8.79 -10.52 -11.31
N SER A 555 7.88 -11.48 -11.39
CA SER A 555 6.52 -11.33 -11.89
C SER A 555 5.56 -11.88 -10.83
N ASN A 556 4.25 -11.81 -11.09
CA ASN A 556 3.22 -12.30 -10.16
C ASN A 556 3.30 -13.83 -9.90
N ILE A 557 4.08 -14.57 -10.69
CA ILE A 557 4.16 -16.04 -10.62
C ILE A 557 5.59 -16.58 -10.55
N ALA A 558 6.62 -15.74 -10.67
CA ALA A 558 8.00 -16.18 -10.68
C ALA A 558 8.97 -15.10 -10.19
N VAL A 559 10.14 -15.55 -9.72
CA VAL A 559 11.32 -14.72 -9.47
C VAL A 559 12.48 -15.28 -10.30
N PHE A 560 13.34 -14.40 -10.80
CA PHE A 560 14.53 -14.79 -11.55
C PHE A 560 15.79 -14.12 -11.01
N PHE A 561 16.91 -14.81 -11.20
CA PHE A 561 18.25 -14.34 -10.83
C PHE A 561 19.22 -14.63 -11.97
N LYS A 562 19.89 -13.60 -12.46
CA LYS A 562 21.06 -13.73 -13.34
C LYS A 562 22.29 -13.71 -12.46
N MET A 563 22.94 -14.84 -12.30
CA MET A 563 24.09 -14.99 -11.41
C MET A 563 25.30 -15.62 -12.11
N ARG A 564 26.49 -15.33 -11.60
CA ARG A 564 27.75 -15.92 -12.06
C ARG A 564 27.99 -17.23 -11.32
N VAL A 565 28.21 -18.31 -12.06
CA VAL A 565 28.63 -19.60 -11.52
C VAL A 565 29.87 -20.06 -12.27
N ALA A 566 30.97 -20.32 -11.54
CA ALA A 566 32.26 -20.68 -12.12
C ALA A 566 32.72 -19.73 -13.25
N GLY A 567 32.48 -18.42 -13.09
CA GLY A 567 32.83 -17.39 -14.07
C GLY A 567 31.78 -17.13 -15.16
N VAL A 568 30.84 -18.05 -15.37
CA VAL A 568 29.83 -18.00 -16.45
C VAL A 568 28.49 -17.48 -15.93
N LEU A 569 27.79 -16.68 -16.75
CA LEU A 569 26.48 -16.14 -16.39
C LEU A 569 25.36 -17.12 -16.71
N HIS A 570 24.54 -17.41 -15.71
CA HIS A 570 23.36 -18.25 -15.82
C HIS A 570 22.13 -17.51 -15.32
N ILE A 571 20.97 -17.82 -15.89
CA ILE A 571 19.67 -17.31 -15.46
C ILE A 571 18.95 -18.45 -14.76
N PHE A 572 18.58 -18.21 -13.50
CA PHE A 572 17.77 -19.11 -12.70
C PHE A 572 16.38 -18.55 -12.58
N GLN A 573 15.37 -19.41 -12.71
CA GLN A 573 13.97 -19.02 -12.56
C GLN A 573 13.24 -19.95 -11.60
N PHE A 574 12.48 -19.34 -10.69
CA PHE A 574 11.72 -20.05 -9.67
C PHE A 574 10.28 -19.57 -9.64
N GLY A 575 9.32 -20.50 -9.61
CA GLY A 575 7.89 -20.23 -9.49
C GLY A 575 7.52 -19.90 -8.04
N THR A 576 6.94 -18.72 -7.84
CA THR A 576 6.44 -18.23 -6.55
C THR A 576 5.49 -17.05 -6.74
N LYS A 577 4.53 -16.87 -5.82
CA LYS A 577 3.70 -15.66 -5.75
C LYS A 577 4.37 -14.54 -4.96
N GLN A 578 5.41 -14.86 -4.18
CA GLN A 578 6.12 -13.93 -3.29
C GLN A 578 7.35 -13.31 -3.97
N GLY A 579 7.31 -13.15 -5.29
CA GLY A 579 8.50 -12.74 -6.06
C GLY A 579 8.93 -11.31 -5.74
N GLU A 580 7.97 -10.43 -5.46
CA GLU A 580 8.23 -9.04 -5.06
C GLU A 580 8.93 -8.99 -3.69
N GLU A 581 8.45 -9.75 -2.71
CA GLU A 581 9.03 -9.80 -1.36
C GLU A 581 10.46 -10.36 -1.38
N VAL A 582 10.73 -11.36 -2.22
CA VAL A 582 12.10 -11.86 -2.46
C VAL A 582 13.00 -10.74 -2.99
N CYS A 583 12.52 -9.96 -3.96
CA CYS A 583 13.27 -8.85 -4.53
C CYS A 583 13.50 -7.72 -3.51
N VAL A 584 12.49 -7.37 -2.71
CA VAL A 584 12.59 -6.37 -1.64
C VAL A 584 13.58 -6.78 -0.57
N ALA A 585 13.55 -8.06 -0.13
CA ALA A 585 14.51 -8.59 0.82
C ALA A 585 15.95 -8.48 0.29
N LEU A 586 16.17 -8.91 -0.95
CA LEU A 586 17.49 -8.86 -1.58
C LEU A 586 17.97 -7.41 -1.76
N GLN A 587 17.10 -6.53 -2.29
CA GLN A 587 17.40 -5.11 -2.49
C GLN A 587 17.74 -4.40 -1.17
N THR A 588 17.09 -4.78 -0.08
CA THR A 588 17.38 -4.23 1.25
C THR A 588 18.83 -4.50 1.67
N HIS A 589 19.31 -5.75 1.54
CA HIS A 589 20.69 -6.08 1.90
C HIS A 589 21.70 -5.42 0.98
N ILE A 590 21.40 -5.34 -0.32
CA ILE A 590 22.24 -4.65 -1.30
C ILE A 590 22.40 -3.17 -0.91
N ASN A 591 21.29 -2.50 -0.63
CA ASN A 591 21.31 -1.09 -0.24
C ASN A 591 22.16 -0.90 1.03
N ASP A 592 22.01 -1.77 2.02
CA ASP A 592 22.76 -1.70 3.28
C ASP A 592 24.28 -1.88 3.08
N VAL A 593 24.68 -2.82 2.21
CA VAL A 593 26.10 -3.00 1.82
C VAL A 593 26.63 -1.75 1.09
N MET A 594 25.84 -1.20 0.17
CA MET A 594 26.21 0.01 -0.57
C MET A 594 26.38 1.22 0.35
N LEU A 595 25.41 1.47 1.24
CA LEU A 595 25.49 2.56 2.23
C LEU A 595 26.74 2.44 3.11
N ARG A 596 27.10 1.22 3.54
CA ARG A 596 28.31 0.98 4.33
C ARG A 596 29.61 1.21 3.56
N ARG A 597 29.68 0.87 2.27
CA ARG A 597 30.84 1.20 1.44
C ARG A 597 30.98 2.72 1.26
N TYR A 598 29.87 3.41 1.02
CA TYR A 598 29.87 4.88 0.93
C TYR A 598 30.31 5.54 2.23
N SER A 599 29.84 5.07 3.39
CA SER A 599 30.23 5.66 4.69
C SER A 599 31.71 5.43 4.99
N LYS A 600 32.25 4.23 4.71
CA LYS A 600 33.69 3.93 4.84
C LYS A 600 34.56 4.75 3.90
N ALA A 601 34.16 4.90 2.63
CA ALA A 601 34.91 5.71 1.66
C ALA A 601 34.97 7.19 2.08
N ARG A 602 33.87 7.70 2.66
CA ARG A 602 33.81 9.08 3.16
C ARG A 602 34.68 9.28 4.41
N SER A 603 34.70 8.30 5.33
CA SER A 603 35.55 8.39 6.53
C SER A 603 37.04 8.29 6.20
N THR A 604 37.44 7.46 5.22
CA THR A 604 38.82 7.40 4.73
C THR A 604 39.24 8.68 4.01
N ALA A 605 38.34 9.30 3.24
CA ALA A 605 38.61 10.59 2.59
C ALA A 605 38.80 11.71 3.62
N SER A 606 37.98 11.76 4.69
CA SER A 606 38.15 12.74 5.77
C SER A 606 39.34 12.47 6.69
N GLY A 607 39.77 11.21 6.84
CA GLY A 607 40.92 10.82 7.66
C GLY A 607 42.28 11.07 7.00
N SER A 608 42.32 11.33 5.69
CA SER A 608 43.54 11.61 4.93
C SER A 608 43.99 13.08 4.96
N LEU A 609 43.27 13.96 5.67
CA LEU A 609 43.58 15.39 5.80
C LEU A 609 44.23 15.78 7.14
N GLN A 610 44.67 14.81 7.94
CA GLN A 610 45.34 15.08 9.21
C GLN A 610 46.78 14.54 9.22
N GLY A 611 47.59 15.16 8.37
CA GLY A 611 49.05 15.06 8.34
C GLY A 611 49.59 16.34 7.69
N ASP A 612 50.44 17.05 8.43
CA ASP A 612 51.20 18.26 8.11
C ASP A 612 50.49 19.64 8.19
N LEU A 613 51.00 20.42 9.14
CA LEU A 613 50.64 21.82 9.41
C LEU A 613 51.45 22.79 8.56
N CYS A 614 50.75 23.84 8.11
CA CYS A 614 51.22 25.19 7.76
C CYS A 614 51.69 25.45 6.31
N GLN A 615 50.82 26.08 5.50
CA GLN A 615 51.00 27.47 4.99
C GLN A 615 49.83 27.91 4.08
N ASN A 616 49.50 29.20 4.16
CA ASN A 616 48.49 29.94 3.40
C ASN A 616 48.49 29.64 1.88
N VAL A 617 47.38 29.12 1.33
CA VAL A 617 46.99 29.35 -0.08
C VAL A 617 45.46 29.39 -0.20
N LYS A 618 44.96 30.43 -0.87
CA LYS A 618 43.54 30.71 -1.18
C LYS A 618 42.87 29.52 -1.88
N ALA A 619 41.65 29.17 -1.44
CA ALA A 619 40.79 28.19 -2.11
C ALA A 619 40.29 28.72 -3.48
N PRO A 620 40.41 27.94 -4.57
CA PRO A 620 39.68 28.20 -5.82
C PRO A 620 38.54 27.20 -6.04
N GLY A 621 37.36 27.71 -6.41
CA GLY A 621 36.50 27.05 -7.40
C GLY A 621 35.17 26.44 -6.94
N LEU A 622 34.30 27.19 -6.25
CA LEU A 622 32.86 26.85 -6.11
C LEU A 622 32.16 26.68 -7.47
N ASP A 623 32.59 27.43 -8.49
CA ASP A 623 31.99 27.41 -9.84
C ASP A 623 32.19 26.08 -10.59
N ILE A 624 33.25 25.32 -10.29
CA ILE A 624 33.51 24.03 -10.96
C ILE A 624 32.56 22.95 -10.43
N TYR A 625 32.27 22.98 -9.13
CA TYR A 625 31.33 22.07 -8.50
C TYR A 625 29.90 22.36 -8.94
N GLU A 626 29.52 23.63 -9.05
CA GLU A 626 28.19 24.01 -9.49
C GLU A 626 27.94 23.61 -10.95
N LYS A 627 28.95 23.77 -11.81
CA LYS A 627 28.88 23.33 -13.21
C LYS A 627 28.77 21.80 -13.35
N ARG A 628 29.49 21.04 -12.52
CA ARG A 628 29.42 19.56 -12.48
C ARG A 628 28.04 19.07 -12.00
N VAL A 629 27.43 19.76 -11.03
CA VAL A 629 26.08 19.43 -10.53
C VAL A 629 25.02 19.71 -11.59
N GLN A 630 25.17 20.79 -12.37
CA GLN A 630 24.28 21.11 -13.47
C GLN A 630 24.38 20.11 -14.63
N GLU A 631 25.60 19.65 -14.98
CA GLU A 631 25.81 18.60 -15.99
C GLU A 631 25.16 17.27 -15.59
N LEU A 632 25.36 16.82 -14.35
CA LEU A 632 24.74 15.60 -13.82
C LEU A 632 23.21 15.68 -13.77
N SER A 633 22.66 16.86 -13.47
CA SER A 633 21.21 17.09 -13.45
C SER A 633 20.61 17.01 -14.86
N LYS A 634 21.35 17.48 -15.87
CA LYS A 634 20.95 17.41 -17.28
C LYS A 634 20.98 15.98 -17.80
N GLU A 635 22.03 15.21 -17.50
CA GLU A 635 22.12 13.78 -17.86
C GLU A 635 20.99 12.94 -17.22
N LEU A 636 20.62 13.25 -15.97
CA LEU A 636 19.49 12.61 -15.29
C LEU A 636 18.15 12.90 -16.00
N GLN A 637 17.95 14.14 -16.47
CA GLN A 637 16.73 14.51 -17.21
C GLN A 637 16.66 13.83 -18.58
N ASP A 638 17.78 13.73 -19.28
CA ASP A 638 17.84 13.10 -20.60
C ASP A 638 17.66 11.57 -20.50
N SER A 639 18.19 10.94 -19.45
CA SER A 639 17.94 9.52 -19.12
C SER A 639 16.46 9.25 -18.79
N LYS A 640 15.81 10.13 -18.02
CA LYS A 640 14.37 10.04 -17.72
C LYS A 640 13.49 10.22 -18.96
N LYS A 641 13.91 10.99 -19.96
CA LYS A 641 13.20 11.11 -21.25
C LYS A 641 13.34 9.84 -22.10
N LYS A 642 14.50 9.18 -22.07
CA LYS A 642 14.74 7.91 -22.79
C LYS A 642 13.92 6.73 -22.23
N CYS A 643 13.70 6.66 -20.91
CA CYS A 643 12.85 5.61 -20.32
C CYS A 643 11.35 5.72 -20.65
N ARG A 644 10.87 6.83 -21.24
CA ARG A 644 9.45 7.01 -21.57
C ARG A 644 9.04 6.44 -22.93
N THR A 645 9.98 5.92 -23.73
CA THR A 645 9.71 5.52 -25.12
C THR A 645 9.66 4.01 -25.37
N GLU A 646 9.85 3.15 -24.36
CA GLU A 646 9.77 1.70 -24.50
C GLU A 646 8.85 1.06 -23.45
N ASN A 647 7.80 0.38 -23.91
CA ASN A 647 6.88 -0.40 -23.07
C ASN A 647 7.55 -1.74 -22.68
N PHE A 648 8.08 -1.83 -21.46
CA PHE A 648 8.47 -3.09 -20.81
C PHE A 648 7.99 -3.14 -19.34
N PRO A 649 7.65 -4.32 -18.79
CA PRO A 649 7.17 -4.46 -17.42
C PRO A 649 8.29 -4.18 -16.41
N ASN A 650 7.92 -3.61 -15.26
CA ASN A 650 8.77 -3.17 -14.13
C ASN A 650 10.14 -3.88 -14.03
N PHE A 651 11.18 -3.29 -14.63
CA PHE A 651 12.57 -3.69 -14.43
C PHE A 651 13.19 -2.86 -13.30
N CYS A 652 13.60 -3.52 -12.22
CA CYS A 652 14.65 -2.99 -11.35
C CYS A 652 16.00 -3.19 -12.05
N THR A 653 16.40 -2.27 -12.93
CA THR A 653 17.78 -2.20 -13.41
C THR A 653 18.67 -1.65 -12.30
N SER A 654 19.33 -2.54 -11.56
CA SER A 654 20.37 -2.16 -10.63
C SER A 654 21.71 -2.00 -11.38
N TYR A 655 22.35 -0.83 -11.24
CA TYR A 655 23.70 -0.56 -11.74
C TYR A 655 24.74 -1.36 -10.92
N PHE A 656 24.78 -2.68 -11.10
CA PHE A 656 25.60 -3.59 -10.30
C PHE A 656 27.03 -3.77 -10.84
N SER A 657 27.18 -3.80 -12.17
CA SER A 657 28.41 -4.27 -12.81
C SER A 657 29.60 -3.32 -12.69
N SER A 658 29.39 -2.02 -12.47
CA SER A 658 30.50 -1.04 -12.40
C SER A 658 31.11 -0.94 -11.00
N PHE A 659 30.39 -1.32 -9.95
CA PHE A 659 30.77 -1.06 -8.56
C PHE A 659 31.51 -2.20 -7.86
N PHE A 660 31.36 -3.45 -8.31
CA PHE A 660 32.09 -4.60 -7.76
C PHE A 660 33.37 -4.97 -8.53
N ASN A 661 33.61 -4.34 -9.68
CA ASN A 661 34.84 -4.52 -10.48
C ASN A 661 35.96 -3.53 -10.10
N GLN A 662 35.83 -2.82 -8.97
CA GLN A 662 36.90 -2.02 -8.36
C GLN A 662 37.36 -2.67 -7.05
N GLU A 663 37.89 -3.89 -7.16
CA GLU A 663 38.84 -4.48 -6.20
C GLU A 663 39.98 -5.12 -6.98
#